data_AF-A0A2E6PX27-F1
#
_entry.id   AF-A0A2E6PX27-F1
#
_cell.length_a   1.000
_cell.length_b   1.000
_cell.length_c   1.000
_cell.angle_alpha   90.00
_cell.angle_beta   90.00
_cell.angle_gamma   90.00
#
_symmetry.space_group_name_H-M   'P 1'
#
loop_
_entity.id
_entity.type
_entity.pdbx_description
1 polymer ?
#
loop_
_entity_poly.entity_id
_entity_poly.type
_entity_poly.pdbx_seq_one_letter_code
_entity_poly.pdbx_strand_id
1 'polypeptide(L)'
;MTVSSSTTKVSLSANGTQHSFAYTFKIFAAADLEVIVRTSAGTETVQTNNTNYIVTGAGNANGGNVLFKFNTGDASNAHHDASTDHRPADGTTVVIRRNLTLTQGTDYVENDPFPAAAHEDALDRLTMVTQQIQEELDRSIKASTGNTFSGSTFTLSATDRANKVFSFDSSGNLAVTQELGTFRGNFAASTAYAVRDLIKDTSTNNIFIVNEAHTSSGSQPLTTNANSAKYTLLVDASSATTSQNAAAASATASANSATAAASSASTATTKASEASTSASNAATSLATFQGQYHGAASSDPSSNLDTGDLYFNTSSGIKVFNGSAFEDIKPTSSEQTNINTVAGISSNVTTVANANSNIAALNATGVISNIGTVAGIASNVTTVAGLNATHLSNVSGQASNIGSLGPISANITSVANIASDVTSLANSLEKNYTVTVTNPGSGNVFVLDGSNNPAIEMFRGNTYIFDQSDSSNSGHPLVFKDGSGNAWTSGVTVTGTAGSSGAKVEFEVPSDAPSSMRYYCSVHGNSMGNTITVKDSNVSLVAGSIANVNLTGGSIANVNTVAGIQANVNTVAGISSNVTTVASANSNISSVASNISNVNSVGGAISSVNTVAANISGVNSFGERYRVQSGVPSSNNDVGDLVFDTAANTLKVFGSSGFQNAGSSVNGTSARFTYNISGTPTSVTGSDANGNTLAYDAGFIDVYLNGVKQVNGTDVTVTSGDTVTFASALANGDVVDIVGFGTFNVASINASNVNSGTLPNARLSSVPNSALANSSITINGSAVALGGSVTVEQDFTWEIKTSAFTAAASRGYFVDTSSAAITATLPSSAALGDTIRFVDHAAAFDTNNLTVARNSHKIQGAASDMTVATERAGFALVYVNAAQGWVLMEK
;
A
#
# COMPACT_ATOMS: atom_id res chain seq x y z
N MET A 1 31.53 -74.13 -38.34
CA MET A 1 31.31 -73.89 -36.90
C MET A 1 30.46 -72.65 -36.84
N THR A 2 29.25 -72.79 -36.35
CA THR A 2 28.21 -71.75 -36.35
C THR A 2 28.72 -70.41 -35.81
N VAL A 3 28.47 -69.33 -36.55
CA VAL A 3 28.79 -67.94 -36.12
C VAL A 3 27.90 -67.57 -34.93
N SER A 4 28.45 -67.66 -33.72
CA SER A 4 27.74 -67.37 -32.46
C SER A 4 28.04 -66.00 -31.85
N SER A 5 29.01 -65.26 -32.41
CA SER A 5 29.41 -63.93 -31.95
C SER A 5 28.90 -62.83 -32.88
N SER A 6 28.50 -61.69 -32.31
CA SER A 6 28.14 -60.47 -33.04
C SER A 6 29.33 -59.54 -33.31
N THR A 7 30.52 -59.84 -32.78
CA THR A 7 31.71 -59.00 -32.95
C THR A 7 32.23 -59.06 -34.39
N THR A 8 32.06 -57.98 -35.15
CA THR A 8 32.48 -57.87 -36.56
C THR A 8 33.71 -57.01 -36.80
N LYS A 9 34.12 -56.24 -35.78
CA LYS A 9 35.21 -55.27 -35.85
C LYS A 9 35.91 -55.13 -34.51
N VAL A 10 37.16 -54.67 -34.55
CA VAL A 10 37.94 -54.26 -33.39
C VAL A 10 38.69 -52.97 -33.73
N SER A 11 38.89 -52.11 -32.72
CA SER A 11 39.67 -50.89 -32.85
C SER A 11 40.73 -50.86 -31.76
N LEU A 12 41.99 -50.66 -32.16
CA LEU A 12 43.16 -50.81 -31.30
C LEU A 12 44.06 -49.59 -31.49
N SER A 13 44.53 -48.99 -30.40
CA SER A 13 45.51 -47.89 -30.47
C SER A 13 46.90 -48.44 -30.79
N ALA A 14 47.61 -47.79 -31.71
CA ALA A 14 49.01 -48.08 -31.98
C ALA A 14 49.94 -47.17 -31.16
N ASN A 15 51.11 -47.70 -30.81
CA ASN A 15 52.13 -47.02 -30.00
C ASN A 15 53.39 -46.63 -30.82
N GLY A 16 53.29 -46.64 -32.15
CA GLY A 16 54.40 -46.34 -33.07
C GLY A 16 55.44 -47.44 -33.27
N THR A 17 55.43 -48.51 -32.46
CA THR A 17 56.38 -49.64 -32.59
C THR A 17 55.71 -51.01 -32.70
N GLN A 18 54.44 -51.11 -32.30
CA GLN A 18 53.60 -52.30 -32.39
C GLN A 18 53.33 -52.66 -33.85
N HIS A 19 53.60 -53.92 -34.20
CA HIS A 19 53.37 -54.46 -35.54
C HIS A 19 52.31 -55.58 -35.56
N SER A 20 51.83 -56.04 -34.40
CA SER A 20 50.87 -57.14 -34.29
C SER A 20 49.60 -56.68 -33.58
N PHE A 21 48.46 -56.87 -34.26
CA PHE A 21 47.13 -56.46 -33.80
C PHE A 21 46.17 -57.65 -33.91
N ALA A 22 45.63 -58.12 -32.79
CA ALA A 22 44.75 -59.28 -32.75
C ALA A 22 43.32 -58.92 -33.18
N TYR A 23 42.69 -59.80 -33.95
CA TYR A 23 41.25 -59.78 -34.21
C TYR A 23 40.62 -61.06 -33.66
N THR A 24 39.45 -60.94 -33.04
CA THR A 24 38.82 -62.01 -32.22
C THR A 24 37.56 -62.60 -32.87
N PHE A 25 37.46 -62.48 -34.20
CA PHE A 25 36.32 -62.99 -34.97
C PHE A 25 36.79 -63.84 -36.15
N LYS A 26 36.00 -64.85 -36.53
CA LYS A 26 36.31 -65.72 -37.67
C LYS A 26 36.26 -64.94 -38.99
N ILE A 27 37.22 -65.25 -39.87
CA ILE A 27 37.23 -64.91 -41.29
C ILE A 27 37.49 -66.20 -42.08
N PHE A 28 37.02 -66.31 -43.34
CA PHE A 28 37.27 -67.52 -44.13
C PHE A 28 38.63 -67.45 -44.84
N ALA A 29 38.96 -66.29 -45.40
CA ALA A 29 40.23 -66.00 -46.05
C ALA A 29 40.80 -64.67 -45.57
N ALA A 30 42.11 -64.48 -45.77
CA ALA A 30 42.79 -63.22 -45.47
C ALA A 30 42.21 -62.01 -46.24
N ALA A 31 41.57 -62.25 -47.38
CA ALA A 31 40.91 -61.22 -48.18
C ALA A 31 39.57 -60.74 -47.58
N ASP A 32 38.97 -61.48 -46.64
CA ASP A 32 37.69 -61.13 -46.01
C ASP A 32 37.84 -60.13 -44.85
N LEU A 33 39.02 -59.51 -44.74
CA LEU A 33 39.39 -58.63 -43.64
C LEU A 33 39.96 -57.32 -44.20
N GLU A 34 39.35 -56.21 -43.80
CA GLU A 34 39.80 -54.86 -44.12
C GLU A 34 40.49 -54.23 -42.90
N VAL A 35 41.66 -53.64 -43.13
CA VAL A 35 42.42 -52.92 -42.11
C VAL A 35 42.48 -51.44 -42.49
N ILE A 36 42.09 -50.58 -41.56
CA ILE A 36 42.09 -49.13 -41.72
C ILE A 36 42.97 -48.54 -40.62
N VAL A 37 43.87 -47.64 -40.98
CA VAL A 37 44.61 -46.83 -40.02
C VAL A 37 43.99 -45.45 -39.99
N ARG A 38 43.50 -45.05 -38.81
CA ARG A 38 42.90 -43.73 -38.57
C ARG A 38 43.87 -42.86 -37.78
N THR A 39 44.17 -41.67 -38.29
CA THR A 39 45.04 -40.69 -37.61
C THR A 39 44.33 -40.01 -36.44
N SER A 40 45.07 -39.32 -35.56
CA SER A 40 44.51 -38.48 -34.50
C SER A 40 43.67 -37.31 -35.04
N ALA A 41 43.94 -36.87 -36.27
CA ALA A 41 43.14 -35.90 -37.03
C ALA A 41 41.89 -36.53 -37.69
N GLY A 42 41.62 -37.81 -37.47
CA GLY A 42 40.43 -38.49 -37.98
C GLY A 42 40.52 -38.96 -39.44
N THR A 43 41.65 -38.78 -40.13
CA THR A 43 41.86 -39.28 -41.50
C THR A 43 41.95 -40.81 -41.49
N GLU A 44 41.17 -41.47 -42.33
CA GLU A 44 41.18 -42.94 -42.48
C GLU A 44 41.91 -43.37 -43.76
N THR A 45 42.84 -44.32 -43.63
CA THR A 45 43.58 -44.91 -44.76
C THR A 45 43.42 -46.43 -44.76
N VAL A 46 42.77 -46.96 -45.80
CA VAL A 46 42.67 -48.42 -46.03
C VAL A 46 44.05 -48.97 -46.36
N GLN A 47 44.45 -50.01 -45.66
CA GLN A 47 45.72 -50.71 -45.84
C GLN A 47 45.53 -51.89 -46.78
N THR A 48 46.58 -52.26 -47.51
CA THR A 48 46.53 -53.33 -48.51
C THR A 48 47.18 -54.60 -47.97
N ASN A 49 46.44 -55.72 -47.97
CA ASN A 49 46.96 -57.03 -47.58
C ASN A 49 48.09 -57.49 -48.52
N ASN A 50 49.08 -58.20 -47.97
CA ASN A 50 50.36 -58.57 -48.58
C ASN A 50 51.27 -57.41 -49.03
N THR A 51 50.83 -56.15 -48.91
CA THR A 51 51.67 -54.97 -49.15
C THR A 51 52.01 -54.30 -47.81
N ASN A 52 51.00 -53.80 -47.09
CA ASN A 52 51.20 -53.08 -45.82
C ASN A 52 51.14 -54.03 -44.61
N TYR A 53 50.35 -55.10 -44.69
CA TYR A 53 50.21 -56.09 -43.62
C TYR A 53 50.01 -57.50 -44.19
N ILE A 54 50.12 -58.52 -43.33
CA ILE A 54 49.68 -59.88 -43.60
C ILE A 54 48.67 -60.33 -42.52
N VAL A 55 47.80 -61.27 -42.84
CA VAL A 55 46.79 -61.81 -41.92
C VAL A 55 47.16 -63.24 -41.53
N THR A 56 47.11 -63.55 -40.24
CA THR A 56 47.25 -64.90 -39.69
C THR A 56 45.94 -65.35 -39.06
N GLY A 57 45.70 -66.67 -38.98
CA GLY A 57 44.51 -67.21 -38.32
C GLY A 57 43.23 -67.19 -39.17
N ALA A 58 43.33 -67.06 -40.50
CA ALA A 58 42.19 -67.30 -41.39
C ALA A 58 41.66 -68.73 -41.22
N GLY A 59 40.33 -68.89 -41.17
CA GLY A 59 39.66 -70.14 -40.87
C GLY A 59 39.55 -70.50 -39.37
N ASN A 60 40.30 -69.83 -38.49
CA ASN A 60 40.21 -70.06 -37.04
C ASN A 60 38.95 -69.38 -36.45
N ALA A 61 38.20 -70.13 -35.63
CA ALA A 61 36.98 -69.64 -34.98
C ALA A 61 37.23 -68.46 -34.03
N ASN A 62 38.40 -68.42 -33.38
CA ASN A 62 38.75 -67.37 -32.41
C ASN A 62 39.49 -66.17 -33.04
N GLY A 63 39.63 -66.15 -34.38
CA GLY A 63 40.38 -65.13 -35.10
C GLY A 63 41.90 -65.35 -35.09
N GLY A 64 42.65 -64.27 -35.26
CA GLY A 64 44.10 -64.29 -35.45
C GLY A 64 44.72 -62.90 -35.37
N ASN A 65 45.79 -62.63 -36.13
CA ASN A 65 46.49 -61.35 -36.05
C ASN A 65 46.66 -60.70 -37.43
N VAL A 66 46.55 -59.37 -37.44
CA VAL A 66 47.09 -58.51 -38.50
C VAL A 66 48.52 -58.16 -38.11
N LEU A 67 49.47 -58.53 -38.97
CA LEU A 67 50.89 -58.24 -38.79
C LEU A 67 51.32 -57.21 -39.84
N PHE A 68 51.55 -55.96 -39.41
CA PHE A 68 52.09 -54.91 -40.29
C PHE A 68 53.54 -55.21 -40.66
N LYS A 69 53.89 -54.93 -41.91
CA LYS A 69 55.26 -55.11 -42.38
C LYS A 69 56.16 -53.99 -41.89
N PHE A 70 57.43 -54.31 -41.62
CA PHE A 70 58.42 -53.33 -41.18
C PHE A 70 59.83 -53.66 -41.68
N ASN A 71 60.71 -52.67 -41.67
CA ASN A 71 62.04 -52.69 -42.29
C ASN A 71 63.20 -52.93 -41.30
N THR A 72 62.92 -53.24 -40.04
CA THR A 72 63.92 -53.42 -38.98
C THR A 72 63.97 -54.84 -38.40
N GLY A 73 63.79 -55.88 -39.22
CA GLY A 73 63.72 -57.29 -38.79
C GLY A 73 64.57 -58.25 -39.63
N ASP A 74 64.50 -59.54 -39.34
CA ASP A 74 65.15 -60.59 -40.14
C ASP A 74 64.49 -60.68 -41.54
N ALA A 75 65.31 -60.59 -42.59
CA ALA A 75 64.86 -60.70 -43.98
C ALA A 75 64.22 -62.05 -44.34
N SER A 76 64.41 -63.08 -43.50
CA SER A 76 63.76 -64.39 -43.65
C SER A 76 62.27 -64.40 -43.25
N ASN A 77 61.79 -63.33 -42.61
CA ASN A 77 60.45 -63.26 -42.06
C ASN A 77 59.41 -62.82 -43.09
N ALA A 78 58.27 -63.52 -43.16
CA ALA A 78 57.20 -63.24 -44.12
C ALA A 78 56.56 -61.84 -43.98
N HIS A 79 56.73 -61.16 -42.84
CA HIS A 79 56.29 -59.78 -42.63
C HIS A 79 57.43 -58.74 -42.67
N HIS A 80 58.62 -59.09 -43.15
CA HIS A 80 59.65 -58.11 -43.42
C HIS A 80 59.39 -57.39 -44.76
N ASP A 81 59.52 -56.07 -44.79
CA ASP A 81 59.59 -55.27 -46.01
C ASP A 81 60.89 -54.47 -45.98
N ALA A 82 61.82 -54.81 -46.87
CA ALA A 82 63.15 -54.19 -46.92
C ALA A 82 63.11 -52.71 -47.31
N SER A 83 61.99 -52.23 -47.86
CA SER A 83 61.89 -50.92 -48.51
C SER A 83 61.09 -49.89 -47.72
N THR A 84 60.15 -50.28 -46.86
CA THR A 84 59.26 -49.35 -46.16
C THR A 84 58.76 -49.91 -44.83
N ASP A 85 58.71 -49.07 -43.80
CA ASP A 85 58.03 -49.38 -42.53
C ASP A 85 56.54 -49.04 -42.64
N HIS A 86 55.68 -50.04 -42.47
CA HIS A 86 54.22 -49.88 -42.53
C HIS A 86 53.57 -49.91 -41.14
N ARG A 87 54.36 -49.92 -40.05
CA ARG A 87 53.78 -49.87 -38.71
C ARG A 87 52.98 -48.59 -38.51
N PRO A 88 51.76 -48.66 -37.97
CA PRO A 88 50.97 -47.48 -37.67
C PRO A 88 51.69 -46.59 -36.64
N ALA A 89 51.78 -45.30 -36.92
CA ALA A 89 52.44 -44.32 -36.06
C ALA A 89 51.77 -44.21 -34.68
N ASP A 90 52.50 -43.66 -33.70
CA ASP A 90 51.98 -43.44 -32.34
C ASP A 90 50.75 -42.52 -32.36
N GLY A 91 49.75 -42.84 -31.54
CA GLY A 91 48.49 -42.11 -31.48
C GLY A 91 47.51 -42.38 -32.64
N THR A 92 47.82 -43.29 -33.56
CA THR A 92 46.86 -43.76 -34.58
C THR A 92 45.99 -44.91 -34.06
N THR A 93 44.80 -45.07 -34.63
CA THR A 93 43.89 -46.19 -34.33
C THR A 93 43.87 -47.16 -35.51
N VAL A 94 44.16 -48.43 -35.26
CA VAL A 94 43.99 -49.52 -36.21
C VAL A 94 42.59 -50.09 -36.07
N VAL A 95 41.77 -49.96 -37.10
CA VAL A 95 40.46 -50.57 -37.20
C VAL A 95 40.57 -51.80 -38.08
N ILE A 96 40.19 -52.95 -37.52
CA ILE A 96 40.17 -54.23 -38.23
C ILE A 96 38.71 -54.67 -38.30
N ARG A 97 38.18 -54.88 -39.51
CA ARG A 97 36.79 -55.27 -39.70
C ARG A 97 36.64 -56.38 -40.74
N ARG A 98 35.59 -57.18 -40.60
CA ARG A 98 35.14 -58.09 -41.66
C ARG A 98 34.71 -57.29 -42.89
N ASN A 99 35.14 -57.76 -44.05
CA ASN A 99 34.76 -57.22 -45.35
C ASN A 99 34.55 -58.39 -46.33
N LEU A 100 33.36 -58.99 -46.29
CA LEU A 100 33.00 -60.11 -47.15
C LEU A 100 32.44 -59.62 -48.49
N THR A 101 32.82 -60.30 -49.57
CA THR A 101 32.17 -60.09 -50.88
C THR A 101 30.69 -60.47 -50.81
N LEU A 102 29.81 -59.58 -51.25
CA LEU A 102 28.35 -59.73 -51.21
C LEU A 102 27.79 -60.63 -52.33
N THR A 103 28.39 -61.81 -52.52
CA THR A 103 27.99 -62.82 -53.51
C THR A 103 27.78 -64.18 -52.85
N GLN A 104 26.93 -65.03 -53.43
CA GLN A 104 26.84 -66.44 -53.03
C GLN A 104 27.92 -67.24 -53.76
N GLY A 105 28.74 -67.98 -53.01
CA GLY A 105 29.84 -68.79 -53.57
C GLY A 105 29.58 -70.29 -53.63
N THR A 106 28.55 -70.79 -52.93
CA THR A 106 28.20 -72.21 -52.87
C THR A 106 26.99 -72.48 -53.76
N ASP A 107 27.16 -73.38 -54.73
CA ASP A 107 26.12 -73.90 -55.61
C ASP A 107 25.83 -75.37 -55.24
N TYR A 108 24.56 -75.74 -55.12
CA TYR A 108 24.15 -77.12 -54.82
C TYR A 108 23.66 -77.81 -56.07
N VAL A 109 24.30 -78.91 -56.41
CA VAL A 109 23.88 -79.77 -57.51
C VAL A 109 22.83 -80.77 -57.01
N GLU A 110 21.75 -80.94 -57.77
CA GLU A 110 20.67 -81.85 -57.43
C GLU A 110 21.18 -83.31 -57.38
N ASN A 111 20.81 -84.05 -56.32
CA ASN A 111 21.15 -85.46 -56.06
C ASN A 111 22.60 -85.77 -55.62
N ASP A 112 23.45 -84.77 -55.41
CA ASP A 112 24.76 -85.00 -54.78
C ASP A 112 24.64 -85.29 -53.27
N PRO A 113 25.57 -86.05 -52.68
CA PRO A 113 25.64 -86.21 -51.23
C PRO A 113 25.71 -84.84 -50.54
N PHE A 114 24.82 -84.60 -49.58
CA PHE A 114 24.71 -83.30 -48.92
C PHE A 114 26.03 -82.88 -48.25
N PRO A 115 26.69 -81.80 -48.71
CA PRO A 115 27.98 -81.38 -48.18
C PRO A 115 27.75 -80.52 -46.93
N ALA A 116 27.41 -81.16 -45.81
CA ALA A 116 27.03 -80.47 -44.57
C ALA A 116 28.04 -79.39 -44.13
N ALA A 117 29.34 -79.63 -44.29
CA ALA A 117 30.37 -78.64 -43.98
C ALA A 117 30.31 -77.40 -44.87
N ALA A 118 30.15 -77.57 -46.19
CA ALA A 118 30.02 -76.46 -47.14
C ALA A 118 28.69 -75.72 -46.97
N HIS A 119 27.64 -76.40 -46.49
CA HIS A 119 26.37 -75.78 -46.13
C HIS A 119 26.46 -74.90 -44.90
N GLU A 120 27.07 -75.40 -43.83
CA GLU A 120 27.31 -74.59 -42.64
C GLU A 120 28.20 -73.38 -42.95
N ASP A 121 29.27 -73.53 -43.73
CA ASP A 121 30.12 -72.39 -44.11
C ASP A 121 29.36 -71.35 -44.97
N ALA A 122 28.41 -71.78 -45.81
CA ALA A 122 27.56 -70.87 -46.58
C ALA A 122 26.58 -70.08 -45.69
N LEU A 123 25.96 -70.73 -44.70
CA LEU A 123 25.08 -70.08 -43.72
C LEU A 123 25.85 -69.13 -42.79
N ASP A 124 27.03 -69.55 -42.34
CA ASP A 124 27.94 -68.73 -41.55
C ASP A 124 28.32 -67.45 -42.34
N ARG A 125 28.64 -67.60 -43.62
CA ARG A 125 28.99 -66.47 -44.50
C ARG A 125 27.82 -65.50 -44.68
N LEU A 126 26.60 -66.00 -44.91
CA LEU A 126 25.41 -65.15 -45.02
C LEU A 126 25.09 -64.41 -43.72
N THR A 127 25.28 -65.08 -42.58
CA THR A 127 25.12 -64.48 -41.25
C THR A 127 26.15 -63.36 -41.05
N MET A 128 27.41 -63.60 -41.41
CA MET A 128 28.45 -62.57 -41.31
C MET A 128 28.19 -61.36 -42.24
N VAL A 129 27.67 -61.59 -43.45
CA VAL A 129 27.24 -60.51 -44.36
C VAL A 129 26.12 -59.67 -43.73
N THR A 130 25.15 -60.32 -43.10
CA THR A 130 24.03 -59.62 -42.43
C THR A 130 24.54 -58.77 -41.26
N GLN A 131 25.46 -59.29 -40.45
CA GLN A 131 26.09 -58.52 -39.37
C GLN A 131 26.90 -57.33 -39.90
N GLN A 132 27.58 -57.48 -41.05
CA GLN A 132 28.30 -56.40 -41.71
C GLN A 132 27.35 -55.29 -42.17
N ILE A 133 26.24 -55.64 -42.84
CA ILE A 133 25.23 -54.67 -43.29
C ILE A 133 24.60 -53.93 -42.11
N GLN A 134 24.28 -54.62 -41.00
CA GLN A 134 23.73 -53.98 -39.81
C GLN A 134 24.71 -52.95 -39.20
N GLU A 135 26.00 -53.27 -39.14
CA GLU A 135 27.02 -52.34 -38.64
C GLU A 135 27.09 -51.06 -39.47
N GLU A 136 26.91 -51.15 -40.79
CA GLU A 136 26.90 -49.98 -41.67
C GLU A 136 25.61 -49.16 -41.53
N LEU A 137 24.47 -49.82 -41.36
CA LEU A 137 23.17 -49.15 -41.11
C LEU A 137 23.17 -48.39 -39.78
N ASP A 138 23.73 -48.95 -38.72
CA ASP A 138 23.76 -48.35 -37.37
C ASP A 138 24.47 -46.99 -37.30
N ARG A 139 25.33 -46.69 -38.28
CA ARG A 139 26.10 -45.43 -38.37
C ARG A 139 25.72 -44.54 -39.56
N SER A 140 24.57 -44.79 -40.19
CA SER A 140 24.10 -44.04 -41.35
C SER A 140 23.13 -42.90 -41.00
N ILE A 141 23.15 -41.82 -41.77
CA ILE A 141 22.09 -40.80 -41.79
C ILE A 141 21.08 -41.21 -42.86
N LYS A 142 19.80 -41.31 -42.50
CA LYS A 142 18.75 -41.81 -43.40
C LYS A 142 18.16 -40.67 -44.23
N ALA A 143 18.30 -40.76 -45.55
CA ALA A 143 17.52 -39.97 -46.50
C ALA A 143 16.12 -40.57 -46.67
N SER A 144 15.18 -39.80 -47.20
CA SER A 144 13.92 -40.36 -47.71
C SER A 144 14.21 -41.30 -48.89
N THR A 145 13.31 -42.24 -49.17
CA THR A 145 13.49 -43.26 -50.23
C THR A 145 13.62 -42.69 -51.65
N GLY A 146 13.23 -41.43 -51.87
CA GLY A 146 13.39 -40.72 -53.13
C GLY A 146 14.66 -39.86 -53.24
N ASN A 147 15.47 -39.75 -52.17
CA ASN A 147 16.62 -38.86 -52.11
C ASN A 147 17.93 -39.65 -51.94
N THR A 148 18.97 -39.22 -52.65
CA THR A 148 20.35 -39.75 -52.50
C THR A 148 21.29 -38.62 -52.13
N PHE A 149 22.09 -38.80 -51.07
CA PHE A 149 23.20 -37.91 -50.76
C PHE A 149 24.48 -38.44 -51.44
N SER A 150 25.20 -37.59 -52.17
CA SER A 150 26.59 -37.86 -52.54
C SER A 150 27.51 -37.49 -51.37
N GLY A 151 28.46 -38.35 -51.01
CA GLY A 151 29.43 -38.05 -49.94
C GLY A 151 28.84 -38.08 -48.52
N SER A 152 28.13 -39.15 -48.15
CA SER A 152 27.49 -39.33 -46.83
C SER A 152 28.45 -39.65 -45.67
N THR A 153 29.76 -39.55 -45.88
CA THR A 153 30.79 -39.82 -44.87
C THR A 153 31.34 -38.52 -44.30
N PHE A 154 31.27 -38.38 -42.97
CA PHE A 154 31.97 -37.29 -42.28
C PHE A 154 33.48 -37.49 -42.39
N THR A 155 34.17 -36.59 -43.07
CA THR A 155 35.64 -36.60 -43.20
C THR A 155 36.34 -35.76 -42.13
N LEU A 156 35.59 -34.99 -41.34
CA LEU A 156 36.10 -34.12 -40.27
C LEU A 156 36.24 -34.87 -38.93
N SER A 157 37.29 -34.55 -38.17
CA SER A 157 37.50 -35.09 -36.84
C SER A 157 36.39 -34.68 -35.86
N ALA A 158 36.27 -35.40 -34.73
CA ALA A 158 35.36 -35.03 -33.65
C ALA A 158 35.66 -33.63 -33.08
N THR A 159 36.94 -33.27 -33.00
CA THR A 159 37.40 -31.94 -32.56
C THR A 159 37.00 -30.87 -33.57
N ASP A 160 37.20 -31.12 -34.86
CA ASP A 160 36.92 -30.13 -35.90
C ASP A 160 35.43 -29.86 -36.07
N ARG A 161 34.56 -30.79 -35.70
CA ARG A 161 33.10 -30.61 -35.73
C ARG A 161 32.49 -30.12 -34.40
N ALA A 162 33.28 -29.98 -33.34
CA ALA A 162 32.78 -29.50 -32.06
C ALA A 162 32.29 -28.04 -32.19
N ASN A 163 31.12 -27.75 -31.60
CA ASN A 163 30.47 -26.43 -31.63
C ASN A 163 30.13 -25.86 -33.03
N LYS A 164 30.16 -26.70 -34.06
CA LYS A 164 29.79 -26.32 -35.44
C LYS A 164 28.35 -26.74 -35.77
N VAL A 165 27.75 -26.05 -36.73
CA VAL A 165 26.38 -26.28 -37.19
C VAL A 165 26.35 -27.40 -38.22
N PHE A 166 25.48 -28.38 -38.02
CA PHE A 166 25.15 -29.39 -39.04
C PHE A 166 24.20 -28.78 -40.08
N SER A 167 24.61 -28.81 -41.35
CA SER A 167 23.99 -28.03 -42.44
C SER A 167 24.10 -28.76 -43.78
N PHE A 168 23.58 -28.14 -44.83
CA PHE A 168 23.77 -28.56 -46.21
C PHE A 168 24.61 -27.53 -46.95
N ASP A 169 25.54 -27.97 -47.80
CA ASP A 169 26.28 -27.09 -48.70
C ASP A 169 25.42 -26.64 -49.89
N SER A 170 26.01 -25.82 -50.78
CA SER A 170 25.35 -25.30 -51.97
C SER A 170 24.95 -26.38 -53.00
N SER A 171 25.50 -27.58 -52.88
CA SER A 171 25.17 -28.75 -53.71
C SER A 171 24.17 -29.69 -53.02
N GLY A 172 23.69 -29.34 -51.82
CA GLY A 172 22.76 -30.14 -51.04
C GLY A 172 23.41 -31.33 -50.33
N ASN A 173 24.74 -31.40 -50.25
CA ASN A 173 25.44 -32.44 -49.50
C ASN A 173 25.57 -32.03 -48.02
N LEU A 174 25.77 -33.02 -47.15
CA LEU A 174 25.95 -32.78 -45.71
C LEU A 174 27.23 -31.98 -45.45
N ALA A 175 27.12 -30.92 -44.65
CA ALA A 175 28.22 -30.03 -44.29
C ALA A 175 28.20 -29.66 -42.81
N VAL A 176 29.38 -29.36 -42.26
CA VAL A 176 29.55 -28.86 -40.88
C VAL A 176 30.24 -27.50 -40.93
N THR A 177 29.54 -26.44 -40.54
CA THR A 177 29.99 -25.04 -40.69
C THR A 177 30.15 -24.31 -39.35
N GLN A 178 31.06 -23.33 -39.30
CA GLN A 178 31.41 -22.60 -38.07
C GLN A 178 30.37 -21.55 -37.66
N GLU A 179 29.67 -20.91 -38.60
CA GLU A 179 28.83 -19.74 -38.31
C GLU A 179 27.43 -19.84 -38.93
N LEU A 180 26.47 -19.11 -38.35
CA LEU A 180 25.16 -18.89 -38.96
C LEU A 180 25.28 -18.16 -40.30
N GLY A 181 26.32 -17.35 -40.48
CA GLY A 181 26.55 -16.51 -41.64
C GLY A 181 27.76 -15.59 -41.43
N THR A 182 28.37 -15.08 -42.50
CA THR A 182 29.55 -14.19 -42.39
C THR A 182 29.12 -12.76 -42.12
N PHE A 183 29.60 -12.15 -41.02
CA PHE A 183 29.28 -10.76 -40.73
C PHE A 183 30.05 -9.79 -41.64
N ARG A 184 29.32 -9.05 -42.48
CA ARG A 184 29.86 -8.11 -43.46
C ARG A 184 29.90 -6.65 -42.97
N GLY A 185 29.45 -6.39 -41.74
CA GLY A 185 29.36 -5.04 -41.19
C GLY A 185 28.13 -4.28 -41.68
N ASN A 186 28.29 -2.97 -41.87
CA ASN A 186 27.22 -2.09 -42.34
C ASN A 186 26.91 -2.32 -43.82
N PHE A 187 25.65 -2.15 -44.22
CA PHE A 187 25.27 -2.21 -45.63
C PHE A 187 26.02 -1.17 -46.46
N ALA A 188 26.57 -1.62 -47.60
CA ALA A 188 27.17 -0.80 -48.63
C ALA A 188 26.49 -1.09 -49.97
N ALA A 189 26.26 -0.05 -50.77
CA ALA A 189 25.72 -0.18 -52.13
C ALA A 189 26.78 -0.78 -53.08
N SER A 190 26.34 -1.36 -54.19
CA SER A 190 27.19 -1.96 -55.24
C SER A 190 28.18 -3.02 -54.71
N THR A 191 27.82 -3.69 -53.61
CA THR A 191 28.67 -4.68 -52.94
C THR A 191 28.10 -6.07 -53.18
N ALA A 192 28.94 -7.02 -53.55
CA ALA A 192 28.54 -8.42 -53.67
C ALA A 192 28.34 -9.03 -52.28
N TYR A 193 27.13 -9.51 -52.02
CA TYR A 193 26.77 -10.25 -50.82
C TYR A 193 26.41 -11.70 -51.18
N ALA A 194 26.96 -12.63 -50.41
CA ALA A 194 26.69 -14.06 -50.54
C ALA A 194 25.48 -14.48 -49.69
N VAL A 195 24.89 -15.64 -50.02
CA VAL A 195 23.85 -16.25 -49.18
C VAL A 195 24.40 -16.45 -47.77
N ARG A 196 23.62 -16.08 -46.76
CA ARG A 196 23.93 -16.03 -45.33
C ARG A 196 24.85 -14.92 -44.85
N ASP A 197 25.28 -13.99 -45.70
CA ASP A 197 25.96 -12.79 -45.18
C ASP A 197 25.05 -12.06 -44.18
N LEU A 198 25.63 -11.63 -43.06
CA LEU A 198 24.96 -10.84 -42.03
C LEU A 198 25.31 -9.37 -42.21
N ILE A 199 24.31 -8.52 -42.36
CA ILE A 199 24.47 -7.11 -42.73
C ILE A 199 23.66 -6.23 -41.79
N LYS A 200 24.25 -5.14 -41.33
CA LYS A 200 23.57 -4.13 -40.52
C LYS A 200 23.01 -3.02 -41.41
N ASP A 201 21.71 -2.78 -41.32
CA ASP A 201 21.07 -1.58 -41.83
C ASP A 201 21.32 -0.44 -40.82
N THR A 202 22.07 0.60 -41.21
CA THR A 202 22.40 1.70 -40.29
C THR A 202 21.26 2.69 -40.09
N SER A 203 20.26 2.72 -40.98
CA SER A 203 19.10 3.60 -40.85
C SER A 203 18.11 3.11 -39.80
N THR A 204 17.97 1.78 -39.67
CA THR A 204 17.08 1.13 -38.69
C THR A 204 17.83 0.44 -37.54
N ASN A 205 19.16 0.33 -37.65
CA ASN A 205 20.04 -0.50 -36.80
C ASN A 205 19.74 -2.01 -36.82
N ASN A 206 18.79 -2.46 -37.64
CA ASN A 206 18.42 -3.86 -37.76
C ASN A 206 19.56 -4.68 -38.39
N ILE A 207 19.64 -5.95 -38.00
CA ILE A 207 20.56 -6.92 -38.60
C ILE A 207 19.75 -7.85 -39.50
N PHE A 208 20.20 -8.02 -40.73
CA PHE A 208 19.60 -8.91 -41.73
C PHE A 208 20.55 -10.03 -42.09
N ILE A 209 19.98 -11.17 -42.47
CA ILE A 209 20.68 -12.26 -43.16
C ILE A 209 20.30 -12.27 -44.64
N VAL A 210 21.28 -12.41 -45.52
CA VAL A 210 21.05 -12.54 -46.96
C VAL A 210 20.51 -13.92 -47.28
N ASN A 211 19.39 -14.00 -47.98
CA ASN A 211 18.78 -15.28 -48.36
C ASN A 211 19.06 -15.67 -49.82
N GLU A 212 19.51 -14.72 -50.65
CA GLU A 212 19.87 -14.91 -52.07
C GLU A 212 21.10 -14.08 -52.43
N ALA A 213 22.11 -14.68 -53.07
CA ALA A 213 23.33 -13.97 -53.46
C ALA A 213 23.04 -12.88 -54.52
N HIS A 214 23.60 -11.68 -54.34
CA HIS A 214 23.38 -10.56 -55.25
C HIS A 214 24.44 -9.46 -55.08
N THR A 215 24.53 -8.55 -56.05
CA THR A 215 25.20 -7.26 -55.86
C THR A 215 24.18 -6.25 -55.37
N SER A 216 24.42 -5.62 -54.21
CA SER A 216 23.49 -4.69 -53.59
C SER A 216 23.22 -3.48 -54.46
N SER A 217 21.97 -3.04 -54.48
CA SER A 217 21.48 -1.86 -55.19
C SER A 217 20.43 -1.12 -54.35
N GLY A 218 20.21 0.16 -54.67
CA GLY A 218 19.32 1.02 -53.88
C GLY A 218 19.94 1.52 -52.58
N SER A 219 19.14 2.25 -51.80
CA SER A 219 19.53 2.82 -50.50
C SER A 219 18.90 2.05 -49.34
N GLN A 220 19.45 2.24 -48.14
CA GLN A 220 18.73 1.88 -46.91
C GLN A 220 17.43 2.70 -46.79
N PRO A 221 16.39 2.21 -46.08
CA PRO A 221 16.33 0.95 -45.31
C PRO A 221 16.23 -0.31 -46.18
N LEU A 222 16.79 -1.43 -45.72
CA LEU A 222 16.79 -2.70 -46.45
C LEU A 222 15.41 -3.33 -46.61
N THR A 223 14.46 -3.00 -45.71
CA THR A 223 13.07 -3.47 -45.81
C THR A 223 12.33 -2.92 -47.03
N THR A 224 12.78 -1.79 -47.57
CA THR A 224 12.16 -1.10 -48.72
C THR A 224 13.11 -0.92 -49.89
N ASN A 225 14.33 -1.45 -49.83
CA ASN A 225 15.30 -1.26 -50.91
C ASN A 225 14.98 -2.13 -52.14
N ALA A 226 15.71 -1.88 -53.24
CA ALA A 226 15.54 -2.61 -54.49
C ALA A 226 15.83 -4.13 -54.40
N ASN A 227 16.49 -4.57 -53.32
CA ASN A 227 16.80 -5.97 -53.05
C ASN A 227 16.10 -6.47 -51.76
N SER A 228 14.99 -5.87 -51.33
CA SER A 228 14.39 -6.13 -50.01
C SER A 228 13.97 -7.59 -49.83
N ALA A 229 13.50 -8.24 -50.90
CA ALA A 229 13.18 -9.67 -50.91
C ALA A 229 14.40 -10.58 -50.66
N LYS A 230 15.61 -10.07 -50.89
CA LYS A 230 16.88 -10.80 -50.73
C LYS A 230 17.46 -10.74 -49.32
N TYR A 231 16.80 -10.03 -48.41
CA TYR A 231 17.17 -9.90 -47.01
C TYR A 231 16.07 -10.44 -46.11
N THR A 232 16.45 -11.17 -45.06
CA THR A 232 15.55 -11.61 -44.00
C THR A 232 15.97 -10.95 -42.69
N LEU A 233 15.02 -10.32 -42.00
CA LEU A 233 15.28 -9.69 -40.71
C LEU A 233 15.70 -10.74 -39.69
N LEU A 234 16.88 -10.56 -39.09
CA LEU A 234 17.38 -11.43 -38.02
C LEU A 234 17.21 -10.78 -36.65
N VAL A 235 17.50 -9.48 -36.54
CA VAL A 235 17.36 -8.71 -35.31
C VAL A 235 16.65 -7.39 -35.58
N ASP A 236 15.51 -7.19 -34.93
CA ASP A 236 14.83 -5.90 -34.82
C ASP A 236 15.43 -5.09 -33.67
N ALA A 237 16.23 -4.08 -34.01
CA ALA A 237 16.88 -3.21 -33.05
C ALA A 237 15.88 -2.37 -32.24
N SER A 238 14.76 -1.97 -32.83
CA SER A 238 13.75 -1.15 -32.14
C SER A 238 13.09 -1.93 -31.00
N SER A 239 12.70 -3.18 -31.27
CA SER A 239 12.14 -4.09 -30.27
C SER A 239 13.15 -4.41 -29.16
N ALA A 240 14.43 -4.59 -29.51
CA ALA A 240 15.50 -4.80 -28.54
C ALA A 240 15.70 -3.56 -27.63
N THR A 241 15.72 -2.35 -28.21
CA THR A 241 15.84 -1.09 -27.45
C THR A 241 14.63 -0.84 -26.56
N THR A 242 13.41 -1.08 -27.03
CA THR A 242 12.19 -0.97 -26.20
C THR A 242 12.27 -1.91 -25.00
N SER A 243 12.72 -3.15 -25.21
CA SER A 243 12.89 -4.13 -24.13
C SER A 243 13.95 -3.69 -23.12
N GLN A 244 15.08 -3.13 -23.58
CA GLN A 244 16.11 -2.55 -22.72
C GLN A 244 15.57 -1.39 -21.87
N ASN A 245 14.83 -0.47 -22.48
CA ASN A 245 14.25 0.68 -21.78
C ASN A 245 13.21 0.26 -20.73
N ALA A 246 12.37 -0.74 -21.04
CA ALA A 246 11.42 -1.31 -20.09
C ALA A 246 12.11 -1.96 -18.88
N ALA A 247 13.23 -2.65 -19.10
CA ALA A 247 14.04 -3.21 -18.03
C ALA A 247 14.67 -2.12 -17.15
N ALA A 248 15.20 -1.04 -17.76
CA ALA A 248 15.75 0.10 -17.02
C ALA A 248 14.69 0.82 -16.18
N ALA A 249 13.50 1.07 -16.74
CA ALA A 249 12.38 1.67 -16.01
C ALA A 249 11.92 0.79 -14.83
N SER A 250 11.88 -0.53 -15.02
CA SER A 250 11.57 -1.49 -13.95
C SER A 250 12.61 -1.44 -12.82
N ALA A 251 13.89 -1.29 -13.15
CA ALA A 251 14.95 -1.13 -12.15
C ALA A 251 14.79 0.18 -11.34
N THR A 252 14.46 1.30 -11.99
CA THR A 252 14.18 2.57 -11.31
C THR A 252 12.95 2.47 -10.41
N ALA A 253 11.86 1.85 -10.86
CA ALA A 253 10.67 1.65 -10.05
C ALA A 253 10.97 0.81 -8.80
N SER A 254 11.74 -0.27 -8.95
CA SER A 254 12.19 -1.10 -7.82
C SER A 254 13.02 -0.31 -6.81
N ALA A 255 13.92 0.57 -7.28
CA ALA A 255 14.73 1.42 -6.39
C ALA A 255 13.85 2.41 -5.61
N ASN A 256 12.89 3.06 -6.27
CA ASN A 256 11.95 3.98 -5.62
C ASN A 256 11.09 3.25 -4.57
N SER A 257 10.60 2.05 -4.89
CA SER A 257 9.87 1.22 -3.93
C SER A 257 10.73 0.84 -2.72
N ALA A 258 12.01 0.54 -2.92
CA ALA A 258 12.94 0.28 -1.82
C ALA A 258 13.15 1.52 -0.93
N THR A 259 13.30 2.71 -1.52
CA THR A 259 13.37 3.96 -0.76
C THR A 259 12.08 4.23 0.03
N ALA A 260 10.92 4.07 -0.61
CA ALA A 260 9.63 4.25 0.06
C ALA A 260 9.45 3.28 1.23
N ALA A 261 9.82 2.01 1.05
CA ALA A 261 9.80 1.00 2.11
C ALA A 261 10.72 1.38 3.28
N ALA A 262 11.92 1.90 3.00
CA ALA A 262 12.83 2.39 4.04
C ALA A 262 12.23 3.57 4.84
N SER A 263 11.59 4.53 4.17
CA SER A 263 10.90 5.65 4.84
C SER A 263 9.72 5.17 5.70
N SER A 264 8.93 4.22 5.20
CA SER A 264 7.84 3.60 5.98
C SER A 264 8.38 2.85 7.20
N ALA A 265 9.52 2.15 7.07
CA ALA A 265 10.17 1.48 8.19
C ALA A 265 10.62 2.47 9.27
N SER A 266 11.27 3.58 8.90
CA SER A 266 11.64 4.63 9.85
C SER A 266 10.41 5.21 10.57
N THR A 267 9.32 5.46 9.83
CA THR A 267 8.06 5.96 10.39
C THR A 267 7.47 4.96 11.40
N ALA A 268 7.47 3.68 11.06
CA ALA A 268 6.98 2.63 11.95
C ALA A 268 7.83 2.54 13.23
N THR A 269 9.15 2.65 13.14
CA THR A 269 10.04 2.70 14.31
C THR A 269 9.71 3.89 15.22
N THR A 270 9.56 5.09 14.65
CA THR A 270 9.18 6.28 15.42
C THR A 270 7.83 6.08 16.14
N LYS A 271 6.82 5.55 15.43
CA LYS A 271 5.49 5.31 16.02
C LYS A 271 5.49 4.23 17.09
N ALA A 272 6.32 3.20 16.96
CA ALA A 272 6.51 2.20 18.01
C ALA A 272 7.11 2.83 19.28
N SER A 273 8.10 3.72 19.15
CA SER A 273 8.67 4.45 20.29
C SER A 273 7.63 5.37 20.94
N GLU A 274 6.89 6.15 20.16
CA GLU A 274 5.82 7.02 20.67
C GLU A 274 4.74 6.22 21.43
N ALA A 275 4.34 5.07 20.89
CA ALA A 275 3.37 4.18 21.53
C ALA A 275 3.92 3.62 22.85
N SER A 276 5.20 3.19 22.88
CA SER A 276 5.85 2.73 24.11
C SER A 276 5.91 3.82 25.18
N THR A 277 6.27 5.04 24.80
CA THR A 277 6.28 6.19 25.72
C THR A 277 4.88 6.48 26.25
N SER A 278 3.87 6.46 25.38
CA SER A 278 2.47 6.68 25.77
C SER A 278 1.98 5.60 26.76
N ALA A 279 2.35 4.34 26.54
CA ALA A 279 2.03 3.24 27.45
C ALA A 279 2.71 3.40 28.81
N SER A 280 4.00 3.77 28.85
CA SER A 280 4.70 4.07 30.10
C SER A 280 4.06 5.24 30.87
N ASN A 281 3.70 6.31 30.16
CA ASN A 281 3.04 7.46 30.77
C ASN A 281 1.67 7.07 31.37
N ALA A 282 0.86 6.31 30.63
CA ALA A 282 -0.43 5.83 31.11
C ALA A 282 -0.29 4.91 32.34
N ALA A 283 0.71 4.01 32.34
CA ALA A 283 0.98 3.14 33.47
C ALA A 283 1.40 3.94 34.72
N THR A 284 2.26 4.95 34.56
CA THR A 284 2.64 5.85 35.65
C THR A 284 1.43 6.62 36.19
N SER A 285 0.61 7.21 35.32
CA SER A 285 -0.61 7.92 35.75
C SER A 285 -1.59 7.00 36.48
N LEU A 286 -1.77 5.76 36.02
CA LEU A 286 -2.61 4.77 36.71
C LEU A 286 -2.04 4.40 38.07
N ALA A 287 -0.72 4.19 38.18
CA ALA A 287 -0.07 3.90 39.46
C ALA A 287 -0.21 5.05 40.45
N THR A 288 -0.04 6.30 40.01
CA THR A 288 -0.29 7.48 40.85
C THR A 288 -1.75 7.55 41.31
N PHE A 289 -2.70 7.34 40.40
CA PHE A 289 -4.13 7.35 40.73
C PHE A 289 -4.50 6.24 41.71
N GLN A 290 -4.01 5.01 41.51
CA GLN A 290 -4.28 3.88 42.42
C GLN A 290 -3.57 4.01 43.77
N GLY A 291 -2.42 4.70 43.82
CA GLY A 291 -1.75 5.03 45.07
C GLY A 291 -2.54 6.03 45.90
N GLN A 292 -3.16 7.03 45.25
CA GLN A 292 -3.88 8.11 45.93
C GLN A 292 -5.39 7.87 46.08
N TYR A 293 -6.00 6.99 45.27
CA TYR A 293 -7.43 6.70 45.31
C TYR A 293 -7.70 5.21 45.54
N HIS A 294 -8.22 4.88 46.71
CA HIS A 294 -8.44 3.52 47.17
C HIS A 294 -9.75 2.88 46.69
N GLY A 295 -10.52 3.57 45.85
CA GLY A 295 -11.80 3.07 45.33
C GLY A 295 -12.98 3.28 46.28
N ALA A 296 -14.00 2.42 46.16
CA ALA A 296 -15.23 2.51 46.96
C ALA A 296 -15.30 1.38 48.01
N ALA A 297 -15.55 1.75 49.27
CA ALA A 297 -15.66 0.79 50.38
C ALA A 297 -16.71 1.24 51.41
N SER A 298 -17.27 0.30 52.17
CA SER A 298 -18.25 0.60 53.24
C SER A 298 -17.63 1.05 54.56
N SER A 299 -16.31 0.91 54.70
CA SER A 299 -15.51 1.26 55.88
C SER A 299 -14.16 1.84 55.46
N ASP A 300 -13.49 2.54 56.37
CA ASP A 300 -12.18 3.15 56.13
C ASP A 300 -11.12 2.08 55.74
N PRO A 301 -10.36 2.28 54.65
CA PRO A 301 -9.19 1.45 54.34
C PRO A 301 -8.15 1.52 55.47
N SER A 302 -7.42 0.42 55.72
CA SER A 302 -6.55 0.27 56.90
C SER A 302 -5.06 0.03 56.61
N SER A 303 -4.66 0.00 55.34
CA SER A 303 -3.28 -0.26 54.92
C SER A 303 -2.94 0.51 53.65
N ASN A 304 -1.65 0.77 53.43
CA ASN A 304 -1.13 1.52 52.27
C ASN A 304 -1.68 2.96 52.20
N LEU A 305 -1.68 3.66 53.34
CA LEU A 305 -2.28 4.99 53.48
C LEU A 305 -1.19 6.06 53.56
N ASP A 306 -1.24 7.00 52.63
CA ASP A 306 -0.46 8.24 52.66
C ASP A 306 -1.39 9.43 52.95
N THR A 307 -0.84 10.48 53.58
CA THR A 307 -1.59 11.72 53.80
C THR A 307 -2.05 12.30 52.46
N GLY A 308 -3.36 12.57 52.35
CA GLY A 308 -4.00 13.06 51.13
C GLY A 308 -4.72 11.99 50.32
N ASP A 309 -4.58 10.72 50.68
CA ASP A 309 -5.29 9.62 50.01
C ASP A 309 -6.80 9.79 50.11
N LEU A 310 -7.50 9.43 49.03
CA LEU A 310 -8.93 9.56 48.85
C LEU A 310 -9.57 8.19 48.75
N TYR A 311 -10.80 8.05 49.25
CA TYR A 311 -11.65 6.93 48.88
C TYR A 311 -13.12 7.33 48.97
N PHE A 312 -13.98 6.59 48.27
CA PHE A 312 -15.42 6.79 48.36
C PHE A 312 -16.01 5.86 49.41
N ASN A 313 -16.41 6.42 50.56
CA ASN A 313 -17.22 5.69 51.50
C ASN A 313 -18.64 5.57 50.95
N THR A 314 -19.12 4.36 50.70
CA THR A 314 -20.44 4.12 50.10
C THR A 314 -21.60 4.66 50.95
N SER A 315 -21.36 4.96 52.23
CA SER A 315 -22.35 5.46 53.18
C SER A 315 -22.20 6.95 53.50
N SER A 316 -20.98 7.50 53.47
CA SER A 316 -20.72 8.89 53.90
C SER A 316 -20.16 9.83 52.83
N GLY A 317 -19.78 9.31 51.66
CA GLY A 317 -19.24 10.08 50.52
C GLY A 317 -17.71 10.01 50.43
N ILE A 318 -17.10 10.97 49.71
CA ILE A 318 -15.64 11.00 49.56
C ILE A 318 -14.99 11.41 50.89
N LYS A 319 -13.98 10.64 51.30
CA LYS A 319 -13.15 10.90 52.47
C LYS A 319 -11.68 11.08 52.08
N VAL A 320 -10.93 11.84 52.88
CA VAL A 320 -9.49 12.09 52.72
C VAL A 320 -8.72 11.63 53.96
N PHE A 321 -7.59 10.96 53.78
CA PHE A 321 -6.72 10.55 54.88
C PHE A 321 -5.83 11.72 55.33
N ASN A 322 -5.93 12.13 56.59
CA ASN A 322 -5.16 13.27 57.11
C ASN A 322 -3.74 12.88 57.61
N GLY A 323 -3.34 11.62 57.48
CA GLY A 323 -2.12 11.05 58.06
C GLY A 323 -2.35 10.22 59.33
N SER A 324 -3.58 10.24 59.87
CA SER A 324 -3.96 9.44 61.06
C SER A 324 -5.34 8.78 60.95
N ALA A 325 -6.31 9.42 60.29
CA ALA A 325 -7.65 8.89 60.04
C ALA A 325 -8.24 9.43 58.73
N PHE A 326 -9.28 8.78 58.22
CA PHE A 326 -10.06 9.29 57.09
C PHE A 326 -11.14 10.26 57.58
N GLU A 327 -11.09 11.48 57.07
CA GLU A 327 -12.01 12.57 57.38
C GLU A 327 -12.98 12.81 56.21
N ASP A 328 -14.20 13.24 56.52
CA ASP A 328 -15.16 13.63 55.50
C ASP A 328 -14.73 14.95 54.84
N ILE A 329 -14.79 15.04 53.50
CA ILE A 329 -14.46 16.29 52.77
C ILE A 329 -15.65 17.27 52.76
N LYS A 330 -16.86 16.78 53.03
CA LYS A 330 -18.05 17.64 53.10
C LYS A 330 -18.06 18.44 54.41
N PRO A 331 -18.49 19.72 54.39
CA PRO A 331 -18.74 20.45 55.62
C PRO A 331 -19.74 19.70 56.50
N THR A 332 -19.53 19.71 57.80
CA THR A 332 -20.58 19.28 58.74
C THR A 332 -21.80 20.20 58.60
N SER A 333 -22.98 19.74 59.03
CA SER A 333 -24.20 20.57 59.01
C SER A 333 -24.04 21.90 59.75
N SER A 334 -23.21 21.92 60.80
CA SER A 334 -22.86 23.13 61.56
C SER A 334 -21.94 24.06 60.77
N GLU A 335 -20.91 23.53 60.12
CA GLU A 335 -20.01 24.32 59.27
C GLU A 335 -20.70 24.87 58.03
N GLN A 336 -21.60 24.11 57.39
CA GLN A 336 -22.40 24.60 56.28
C GLN A 336 -23.32 25.76 56.72
N THR A 337 -23.85 25.70 57.94
CA THR A 337 -24.61 26.79 58.55
C THR A 337 -23.74 28.04 58.75
N ASN A 338 -22.49 27.86 59.21
CA ASN A 338 -21.52 28.95 59.34
C ASN A 338 -21.09 29.54 57.99
N ILE A 339 -20.88 28.70 56.96
CA ILE A 339 -20.57 29.15 55.58
C ILE A 339 -21.74 29.95 55.00
N ASN A 340 -22.97 29.48 55.19
CA ASN A 340 -24.18 30.20 54.79
C ASN A 340 -24.30 31.54 55.52
N THR A 341 -23.83 31.61 56.78
CA THR A 341 -23.76 32.84 57.57
C THR A 341 -22.72 33.82 57.00
N VAL A 342 -21.51 33.37 56.64
CA VAL A 342 -20.46 34.21 56.02
C VAL A 342 -20.87 34.70 54.61
N ALA A 343 -21.57 33.88 53.82
CA ALA A 343 -22.15 34.31 52.54
C ALA A 343 -23.15 35.47 52.73
N GLY A 344 -23.87 35.50 53.85
CA GLY A 344 -24.73 36.62 54.27
C GLY A 344 -23.97 37.90 54.68
N ILE A 345 -22.65 37.83 54.94
CA ILE A 345 -21.79 38.96 55.34
C ILE A 345 -21.18 39.68 54.12
N SER A 346 -21.46 39.25 52.88
CA SER A 346 -20.96 39.87 51.63
C SER A 346 -21.23 41.39 51.53
N SER A 347 -22.26 41.91 52.19
CA SER A 347 -22.52 43.36 52.25
C SER A 347 -21.49 44.12 53.08
N ASN A 348 -20.93 43.52 54.13
CA ASN A 348 -20.02 44.19 55.06
C ASN A 348 -18.59 44.33 54.49
N VAL A 349 -18.15 43.41 53.63
CA VAL A 349 -16.85 43.47 52.94
C VAL A 349 -16.79 44.62 51.92
N THR A 350 -17.93 44.93 51.28
CA THR A 350 -18.07 46.08 50.37
C THR A 350 -17.88 47.41 51.13
N THR A 351 -18.28 47.46 52.40
CA THR A 351 -18.09 48.62 53.27
C THR A 351 -16.61 48.87 53.62
N VAL A 352 -15.80 47.81 53.82
CA VAL A 352 -14.36 47.92 54.10
C VAL A 352 -13.57 48.30 52.83
N ALA A 353 -14.00 47.85 51.65
CA ALA A 353 -13.37 48.22 50.38
C ALA A 353 -13.43 49.74 50.08
N ASN A 354 -14.49 50.42 50.52
CA ASN A 354 -14.60 51.88 50.40
C ASN A 354 -13.63 52.64 51.33
N ALA A 355 -13.20 52.05 52.45
CA ALA A 355 -12.19 52.65 53.32
C ALA A 355 -10.76 52.58 52.70
N ASN A 356 -10.50 51.62 51.80
CA ASN A 356 -9.19 51.40 51.18
C ASN A 356 -8.83 52.41 50.07
N SER A 357 -9.83 53.10 49.50
CA SER A 357 -9.59 54.17 48.51
C SER A 357 -8.86 55.39 49.12
N ASN A 358 -8.97 55.60 50.44
CA ASN A 358 -8.25 56.67 51.14
C ASN A 358 -6.75 56.38 51.34
N ILE A 359 -6.34 55.10 51.28
CA ILE A 359 -4.92 54.68 51.40
C ILE A 359 -4.22 54.72 50.02
N ALA A 360 -4.96 54.53 48.93
CA ALA A 360 -4.43 54.64 47.58
C ALA A 360 -3.96 56.06 47.21
N ALA A 361 -4.45 57.10 47.91
CA ALA A 361 -3.99 58.48 47.77
C ALA A 361 -2.56 58.73 48.32
N LEU A 362 -2.00 57.81 49.14
CA LEU A 362 -0.63 57.91 49.67
C LEU A 362 0.45 57.28 48.77
N ASN A 363 0.09 56.57 47.69
CA ASN A 363 1.03 55.84 46.83
C ASN A 363 1.36 56.55 45.50
N ALA A 364 0.74 57.70 45.22
CA ALA A 364 1.08 58.46 44.03
C ALA A 364 2.16 59.50 44.36
N THR A 365 3.40 59.16 44.00
CA THR A 365 4.63 60.00 43.87
C THR A 365 5.61 60.03 45.06
N GLY A 366 6.74 59.30 44.92
CA GLY A 366 8.02 59.76 45.49
C GLY A 366 8.99 58.72 46.05
N VAL A 367 8.54 57.58 46.59
CA VAL A 367 9.41 56.79 47.49
C VAL A 367 10.10 55.57 46.84
N ILE A 368 9.52 54.94 45.81
CA ILE A 368 10.06 53.69 45.24
C ILE A 368 11.25 53.91 44.28
N SER A 369 11.36 55.10 43.65
CA SER A 369 12.45 55.39 42.70
C SER A 369 13.85 55.46 43.34
N ASN A 370 13.94 55.67 44.65
CA ASN A 370 15.23 55.85 45.34
C ASN A 370 15.91 54.54 45.76
N ILE A 371 15.20 53.40 45.73
CA ILE A 371 15.73 52.08 46.13
C ILE A 371 16.49 51.39 44.99
N GLY A 372 16.17 51.65 43.72
CA GLY A 372 16.80 51.00 42.55
C GLY A 372 18.25 51.44 42.27
N THR A 373 18.62 52.67 42.64
CA THR A 373 19.91 53.28 42.28
C THR A 373 21.10 52.72 43.06
N VAL A 374 20.87 52.13 44.24
CA VAL A 374 21.94 51.63 45.13
C VAL A 374 22.44 50.23 44.77
N ALA A 375 21.63 49.40 44.09
CA ALA A 375 21.99 48.01 43.76
C ALA A 375 22.97 47.88 42.57
N GLY A 376 23.04 48.85 41.66
CA GLY A 376 23.86 48.77 40.45
C GLY A 376 25.38 48.97 40.65
N ILE A 377 25.81 49.59 41.75
CA ILE A 377 27.21 49.97 41.98
C ILE A 377 28.06 48.77 42.47
N ALA A 378 27.45 47.75 43.08
CA ALA A 378 28.16 46.61 43.67
C ALA A 378 28.68 45.57 42.63
N SER A 379 28.08 45.46 41.45
CA SER A 379 28.43 44.42 40.47
C SER A 379 29.68 44.73 39.64
N ASN A 380 30.02 46.00 39.42
CA ASN A 380 31.10 46.37 38.49
C ASN A 380 32.50 46.13 39.07
N VAL A 381 32.64 45.96 40.38
CA VAL A 381 33.93 45.79 41.07
C VAL A 381 34.46 44.36 40.96
N THR A 382 33.61 43.35 40.72
CA THR A 382 34.01 41.94 40.62
C THR A 382 34.70 41.58 39.29
N THR A 383 34.47 42.34 38.20
CA THR A 383 34.96 42.03 36.86
C THR A 383 36.47 42.29 36.67
N VAL A 384 37.08 43.18 37.45
CA VAL A 384 38.50 43.58 37.27
C VAL A 384 39.50 42.50 37.74
N ALA A 385 39.09 41.58 38.63
CA ALA A 385 39.97 40.53 39.14
C ALA A 385 40.28 39.40 38.13
N GLY A 386 39.56 39.31 37.01
CA GLY A 386 39.73 38.22 36.01
C GLY A 386 40.85 38.40 34.97
N LEU A 387 41.49 39.58 34.88
CA LEU A 387 42.36 39.96 33.76
C LEU A 387 43.81 39.38 33.77
N ASN A 388 44.22 38.61 34.78
CA ASN A 388 45.56 37.97 34.84
C ASN A 388 45.72 36.81 33.84
N ALA A 389 44.64 36.10 33.48
CA ALA A 389 44.71 34.90 32.62
C ALA A 389 45.16 35.20 31.17
N THR A 390 44.95 36.41 30.67
CA THR A 390 45.10 36.75 29.25
C THR A 390 46.57 36.89 28.79
N HIS A 391 47.48 37.28 29.67
CA HIS A 391 48.92 37.40 29.31
C HIS A 391 49.59 36.03 29.10
N LEU A 392 49.07 34.97 29.70
CA LEU A 392 49.53 33.59 29.48
C LEU A 392 49.13 33.06 28.09
N SER A 393 48.08 33.63 27.49
CA SER A 393 47.58 33.26 26.16
C SER A 393 48.52 33.70 25.02
N ASN A 394 49.25 34.82 25.15
CA ASN A 394 50.08 35.35 24.06
C ASN A 394 51.41 34.59 23.90
N VAL A 395 51.93 33.94 24.95
CA VAL A 395 53.08 33.01 24.87
C VAL A 395 52.66 31.68 24.24
N SER A 396 51.39 31.27 24.41
CA SER A 396 50.84 30.11 23.72
C SER A 396 50.73 30.31 22.19
N GLY A 397 50.63 31.57 21.72
CA GLY A 397 50.43 31.91 20.31
C GLY A 397 51.64 31.69 19.39
N GLN A 398 52.87 31.63 19.91
CA GLN A 398 54.09 31.36 19.11
C GLN A 398 54.50 29.87 19.09
N ALA A 399 53.78 29.01 19.82
CA ALA A 399 54.05 27.57 19.86
C ALA A 399 53.88 26.88 18.49
N SER A 400 53.03 27.42 17.62
CA SER A 400 52.75 26.85 16.28
C SER A 400 53.94 27.00 15.31
N ASN A 401 54.69 28.11 15.39
CA ASN A 401 55.87 28.34 14.55
C ASN A 401 57.09 27.50 14.99
N ILE A 402 57.26 27.27 16.30
CA ILE A 402 58.32 26.38 16.85
C ILE A 402 57.99 24.91 16.59
N GLY A 403 56.71 24.52 16.65
CA GLY A 403 56.26 23.18 16.29
C GLY A 403 56.54 22.82 14.82
N SER A 404 56.64 23.82 13.93
CA SER A 404 56.87 23.63 12.49
C SER A 404 58.34 23.37 12.11
N LEU A 405 59.31 23.57 13.01
CA LEU A 405 60.75 23.27 12.81
C LEU A 405 61.15 21.85 13.25
N GLY A 406 60.38 21.22 14.15
CA GLY A 406 60.61 19.84 14.60
C GLY A 406 60.63 18.79 13.47
N PRO A 407 59.77 18.88 12.43
CA PRO A 407 59.82 17.97 11.28
C PRO A 407 61.12 18.13 10.46
N ILE A 408 61.68 19.35 10.38
CA ILE A 408 62.88 19.63 9.58
C ILE A 408 64.15 19.06 10.23
N SER A 409 64.26 19.08 11.57
CA SER A 409 65.40 18.46 12.27
C SER A 409 65.39 16.93 12.19
N ALA A 410 64.20 16.32 12.21
CA ALA A 410 64.06 14.87 12.03
C ALA A 410 64.48 14.44 10.62
N ASN A 411 64.07 15.21 9.59
CA ASN A 411 64.46 14.94 8.21
C ASN A 411 65.97 15.07 7.98
N ILE A 412 66.65 16.04 8.62
CA ILE A 412 68.11 16.20 8.56
C ILE A 412 68.86 15.00 9.16
N THR A 413 68.39 14.49 10.30
CA THR A 413 68.99 13.30 10.94
C THR A 413 68.79 12.04 10.09
N SER A 414 67.62 11.88 9.46
CA SER A 414 67.37 10.77 8.54
C SER A 414 68.29 10.81 7.31
N VAL A 415 68.52 11.99 6.72
CA VAL A 415 69.45 12.14 5.58
C VAL A 415 70.90 11.84 5.99
N ALA A 416 71.33 12.28 7.18
CA ALA A 416 72.67 11.99 7.69
C ALA A 416 72.90 10.48 7.92
N ASN A 417 71.91 9.78 8.46
CA ASN A 417 71.98 8.33 8.63
C ASN A 417 72.00 7.59 7.28
N ILE A 418 71.15 8.00 6.32
CA ILE A 418 71.16 7.45 4.96
C ILE A 418 72.53 7.64 4.29
N ALA A 419 73.18 8.80 4.44
CA ALA A 419 74.51 9.04 3.88
C ALA A 419 75.61 8.16 4.53
N SER A 420 75.52 7.92 5.84
CA SER A 420 76.41 7.00 6.56
C SER A 420 76.21 5.55 6.12
N ASP A 421 74.96 5.12 5.95
CA ASP A 421 74.61 3.77 5.49
C ASP A 421 75.07 3.54 4.05
N VAL A 422 74.88 4.52 3.16
CA VAL A 422 75.37 4.49 1.77
C VAL A 422 76.90 4.41 1.73
N THR A 423 77.59 5.17 2.58
CA THR A 423 79.06 5.13 2.67
C THR A 423 79.57 3.77 3.18
N SER A 424 78.89 3.19 4.18
CA SER A 424 79.23 1.88 4.74
C SER A 424 78.97 0.75 3.74
N LEU A 425 77.87 0.85 2.98
CA LEU A 425 77.52 -0.09 1.92
C LEU A 425 78.52 -0.02 0.76
N ALA A 426 78.91 1.18 0.32
CA ALA A 426 79.92 1.37 -0.71
C ALA A 426 81.27 0.75 -0.30
N ASN A 427 81.72 0.97 0.94
CA ASN A 427 82.94 0.37 1.48
C ASN A 427 82.87 -1.15 1.64
N SER A 428 81.67 -1.73 1.78
CA SER A 428 81.48 -3.19 1.86
C SER A 428 81.41 -3.85 0.47
N LEU A 429 81.15 -3.08 -0.58
CA LEU A 429 81.03 -3.55 -1.96
C LEU A 429 82.31 -3.36 -2.77
N GLU A 430 83.29 -2.62 -2.25
CA GLU A 430 84.63 -2.46 -2.83
C GLU A 430 85.70 -3.14 -1.97
N LYS A 431 86.63 -3.86 -2.59
CA LYS A 431 87.78 -4.46 -1.89
C LYS A 431 89.08 -4.18 -2.65
N ASN A 432 90.01 -3.53 -1.96
CA ASN A 432 91.34 -3.24 -2.49
C ASN A 432 92.35 -4.29 -2.01
N TYR A 433 93.13 -4.80 -2.96
CA TYR A 433 94.30 -5.64 -2.76
C TYR A 433 95.54 -4.87 -3.16
N THR A 434 96.49 -4.71 -2.25
CA THR A 434 97.85 -4.28 -2.59
C THR A 434 98.58 -5.46 -3.21
N VAL A 435 99.01 -5.32 -4.46
CA VAL A 435 99.73 -6.37 -5.19
C VAL A 435 101.21 -6.05 -5.19
N THR A 436 102.02 -7.01 -4.78
CA THR A 436 103.48 -6.99 -4.97
C THR A 436 103.95 -8.33 -5.54
N VAL A 437 105.22 -8.42 -5.91
CA VAL A 437 105.81 -9.67 -6.41
C VAL A 437 106.98 -10.08 -5.53
N THR A 438 107.00 -11.37 -5.16
CA THR A 438 108.14 -11.98 -4.48
C THR A 438 108.48 -13.35 -5.08
N ASN A 439 109.65 -13.89 -4.74
CA ASN A 439 110.07 -15.23 -5.14
C ASN A 439 110.40 -16.07 -3.89
N PRO A 440 109.44 -16.88 -3.38
CA PRO A 440 109.63 -17.67 -2.16
C PRO A 440 110.47 -18.95 -2.38
N GLY A 441 111.23 -19.04 -3.47
CA GLY A 441 112.12 -20.17 -3.78
C GLY A 441 111.60 -21.11 -4.87
N SER A 442 110.42 -20.86 -5.45
CA SER A 442 109.79 -21.70 -6.49
C SER A 442 109.38 -20.95 -7.76
N GLY A 443 109.78 -19.67 -7.90
CA GLY A 443 109.36 -18.77 -8.98
C GLY A 443 108.63 -17.53 -8.45
N ASN A 444 108.43 -16.54 -9.31
CA ASN A 444 107.73 -15.31 -8.92
C ASN A 444 106.24 -15.59 -8.66
N VAL A 445 105.72 -15.06 -7.56
CA VAL A 445 104.29 -15.15 -7.19
C VAL A 445 103.75 -13.76 -6.91
N PHE A 446 102.46 -13.53 -7.22
CA PHE A 446 101.76 -12.36 -6.70
C PHE A 446 101.57 -12.49 -5.19
N VAL A 447 101.81 -11.40 -4.50
CA VAL A 447 101.51 -11.23 -3.09
C VAL A 447 100.31 -10.29 -3.01
N LEU A 448 99.20 -10.76 -2.45
CA LEU A 448 97.99 -9.94 -2.27
C LEU A 448 97.85 -9.61 -0.78
N ASP A 449 97.89 -8.32 -0.44
CA ASP A 449 97.86 -7.82 0.94
C ASP A 449 98.90 -8.50 1.85
N GLY A 450 100.11 -8.73 1.33
CA GLY A 450 101.22 -9.34 2.09
C GLY A 450 101.20 -10.88 2.18
N SER A 451 100.19 -11.55 1.64
CA SER A 451 100.14 -13.02 1.55
C SER A 451 100.61 -13.51 0.19
N ASN A 452 101.50 -14.51 0.14
CA ASN A 452 101.95 -15.12 -1.11
C ASN A 452 100.81 -15.93 -1.73
N ASN A 453 100.50 -15.66 -3.00
CA ASN A 453 99.53 -16.36 -3.86
C ASN A 453 98.28 -16.90 -3.14
N PRO A 454 97.52 -16.09 -2.37
CA PRO A 454 96.38 -16.59 -1.61
C PRO A 454 95.24 -16.99 -2.54
N ALA A 455 94.49 -18.04 -2.18
CA ALA A 455 93.15 -18.22 -2.74
C ALA A 455 92.26 -17.11 -2.17
N ILE A 456 91.45 -16.47 -3.03
CA ILE A 456 90.62 -15.34 -2.62
C ILE A 456 89.14 -15.60 -2.91
N GLU A 457 88.26 -14.91 -2.19
CA GLU A 457 86.82 -14.95 -2.44
C GLU A 457 86.36 -13.62 -3.02
N MET A 458 85.46 -13.70 -3.98
CA MET A 458 84.83 -12.55 -4.61
C MET A 458 83.31 -12.67 -4.57
N PHE A 459 82.60 -11.54 -4.51
CA PHE A 459 81.14 -11.51 -4.55
C PHE A 459 80.65 -10.86 -5.85
N ARG A 460 79.66 -11.45 -6.51
CA ARG A 460 79.00 -10.86 -7.69
C ARG A 460 78.35 -9.53 -7.33
N GLY A 461 78.57 -8.51 -8.15
CA GLY A 461 78.13 -7.14 -7.93
C GLY A 461 79.07 -6.30 -7.07
N ASN A 462 80.19 -6.86 -6.58
CA ASN A 462 81.24 -6.13 -5.88
C ASN A 462 82.40 -5.78 -6.83
N THR A 463 83.13 -4.71 -6.51
CA THR A 463 84.32 -4.26 -7.24
C THR A 463 85.58 -4.61 -6.46
N TYR A 464 86.53 -5.25 -7.13
CA TYR A 464 87.83 -5.61 -6.56
C TYR A 464 88.95 -4.85 -7.28
N ILE A 465 89.76 -4.10 -6.54
CA ILE A 465 90.86 -3.32 -7.11
C ILE A 465 92.18 -3.94 -6.70
N PHE A 466 92.97 -4.36 -7.68
CA PHE A 466 94.31 -4.91 -7.53
C PHE A 466 95.32 -3.82 -7.85
N ASP A 467 95.83 -3.15 -6.83
CA ASP A 467 96.85 -2.10 -6.96
C ASP A 467 98.20 -2.73 -7.32
N GLN A 468 98.64 -2.56 -8.57
CA GLN A 468 99.92 -3.05 -9.09
C GLN A 468 100.97 -1.93 -9.20
N SER A 469 100.83 -0.87 -8.39
CA SER A 469 101.71 0.30 -8.48
C SER A 469 103.11 0.10 -7.90
N ASP A 470 103.29 -0.90 -7.02
CA ASP A 470 104.59 -1.22 -6.45
C ASP A 470 105.56 -1.71 -7.53
N SER A 471 106.78 -1.16 -7.54
CA SER A 471 107.81 -1.44 -8.54
C SER A 471 108.14 -2.92 -8.75
N SER A 472 107.90 -3.79 -7.74
CA SER A 472 108.07 -5.23 -7.86
C SER A 472 107.17 -5.88 -8.92
N ASN A 473 106.05 -5.25 -9.28
CA ASN A 473 105.14 -5.75 -10.33
C ASN A 473 105.62 -5.48 -11.76
N SER A 474 106.77 -4.82 -11.95
CA SER A 474 107.32 -4.54 -13.28
C SER A 474 107.53 -5.84 -14.07
N GLY A 475 106.89 -5.94 -15.25
CA GLY A 475 106.90 -7.16 -16.07
C GLY A 475 105.95 -8.27 -15.63
N HIS A 476 105.07 -8.01 -14.64
CA HIS A 476 104.15 -9.00 -14.08
C HIS A 476 102.69 -8.52 -14.09
N PRO A 477 101.98 -8.55 -15.24
CA PRO A 477 100.60 -8.07 -15.30
C PRO A 477 99.62 -9.13 -14.76
N LEU A 478 98.88 -8.78 -13.70
CA LEU A 478 97.77 -9.58 -13.16
C LEU A 478 96.57 -9.56 -14.11
N VAL A 479 96.07 -10.75 -14.45
CA VAL A 479 94.90 -10.97 -15.32
C VAL A 479 94.04 -12.13 -14.78
N PHE A 480 92.81 -12.27 -15.27
CA PHE A 480 91.85 -13.28 -14.80
C PHE A 480 91.50 -14.30 -15.89
N LYS A 481 91.06 -15.47 -15.44
CA LYS A 481 90.50 -16.51 -16.30
C LYS A 481 89.41 -17.32 -15.61
N ASP A 482 88.54 -17.93 -16.41
CA ASP A 482 87.47 -18.81 -15.94
C ASP A 482 88.00 -20.19 -15.47
N GLY A 483 87.09 -21.00 -14.90
CA GLY A 483 87.40 -22.37 -14.46
C GLY A 483 87.77 -23.34 -15.58
N SER A 484 87.49 -23.00 -16.84
CA SER A 484 87.89 -23.77 -18.03
C SER A 484 89.26 -23.34 -18.59
N GLY A 485 89.85 -22.26 -18.04
CA GLY A 485 91.17 -21.76 -18.39
C GLY A 485 91.18 -20.66 -19.44
N ASN A 486 90.03 -20.17 -19.90
CA ASN A 486 89.93 -19.08 -20.88
C ASN A 486 90.09 -17.73 -20.20
N ALA A 487 90.76 -16.78 -20.88
CA ALA A 487 90.91 -15.42 -20.37
C ALA A 487 89.53 -14.79 -20.09
N TRP A 488 89.37 -14.20 -18.91
CA TRP A 488 88.15 -13.50 -18.50
C TRP A 488 88.39 -12.01 -18.48
N THR A 489 87.66 -11.29 -19.32
CA THR A 489 87.79 -9.83 -19.48
C THR A 489 86.52 -9.07 -19.12
N SER A 490 85.38 -9.77 -18.97
CA SER A 490 84.11 -9.13 -18.61
C SER A 490 84.18 -8.52 -17.21
N GLY A 491 83.89 -7.22 -17.08
CA GLY A 491 83.99 -6.48 -15.82
C GLY A 491 85.42 -6.11 -15.39
N VAL A 492 86.46 -6.46 -16.17
CA VAL A 492 87.87 -6.20 -15.84
C VAL A 492 88.38 -4.96 -16.57
N THR A 493 88.92 -3.99 -15.81
CA THR A 493 89.55 -2.77 -16.32
C THR A 493 91.00 -2.70 -15.86
N VAL A 494 91.96 -2.56 -16.79
CA VAL A 494 93.39 -2.42 -16.47
C VAL A 494 93.82 -0.97 -16.70
N THR A 495 94.42 -0.34 -15.69
CA THR A 495 94.92 1.03 -15.74
C THR A 495 96.43 1.05 -15.49
N GLY A 496 97.17 1.77 -16.33
CA GLY A 496 98.63 1.91 -16.20
C GLY A 496 99.44 0.66 -16.57
N THR A 497 100.75 0.72 -16.39
CA THR A 497 101.66 -0.42 -16.59
C THR A 497 102.09 -0.97 -15.23
N ALA A 498 101.95 -2.28 -15.00
CA ALA A 498 102.32 -2.92 -13.74
C ALA A 498 103.75 -2.52 -13.31
N GLY A 499 103.92 -2.12 -12.05
CA GLY A 499 105.17 -1.57 -11.52
C GLY A 499 105.31 -0.05 -11.60
N SER A 500 104.30 0.66 -12.12
CA SER A 500 104.28 2.13 -12.23
C SER A 500 103.25 2.75 -11.29
N SER A 501 103.51 3.95 -10.78
CA SER A 501 102.57 4.67 -9.91
C SER A 501 101.17 4.77 -10.55
N GLY A 502 100.13 4.42 -9.78
CA GLY A 502 98.73 4.42 -10.22
C GLY A 502 98.31 3.22 -11.08
N ALA A 503 99.19 2.24 -11.33
CA ALA A 503 98.83 1.04 -12.06
C ALA A 503 97.93 0.13 -11.22
N LYS A 504 96.79 -0.31 -11.78
CA LYS A 504 95.82 -1.17 -11.10
C LYS A 504 95.02 -2.03 -12.07
N VAL A 505 94.43 -3.10 -11.57
CA VAL A 505 93.42 -3.90 -12.27
C VAL A 505 92.15 -3.90 -11.43
N GLU A 506 91.07 -3.38 -11.98
CA GLU A 506 89.77 -3.33 -11.35
C GLU A 506 88.91 -4.45 -11.93
N PHE A 507 88.23 -5.21 -11.08
CA PHE A 507 87.28 -6.24 -11.48
C PHE A 507 85.95 -6.01 -10.78
N GLU A 508 85.00 -5.43 -11.51
CA GLU A 508 83.59 -5.45 -11.14
C GLU A 508 83.02 -6.82 -11.51
N VAL A 509 82.72 -7.64 -10.51
CA VAL A 509 82.36 -9.04 -10.75
C VAL A 509 80.93 -9.11 -11.28
N PRO A 510 80.70 -9.45 -12.56
CA PRO A 510 79.36 -9.41 -13.12
C PRO A 510 78.47 -10.51 -12.53
N SER A 511 77.15 -10.33 -12.65
CA SER A 511 76.14 -11.27 -12.13
C SER A 511 76.21 -12.67 -12.74
N ASP A 512 76.84 -12.83 -13.90
CA ASP A 512 77.04 -14.10 -14.61
C ASP A 512 78.45 -14.68 -14.44
N ALA A 513 79.32 -14.06 -13.62
CA ALA A 513 80.66 -14.58 -13.35
C ALA A 513 80.57 -16.03 -12.82
N PRO A 514 81.39 -16.97 -13.31
CA PRO A 514 81.35 -18.36 -12.87
C PRO A 514 81.78 -18.47 -11.40
N SER A 515 81.27 -19.48 -10.69
CA SER A 515 81.55 -19.69 -9.26
C SER A 515 83.02 -20.01 -8.93
N SER A 516 83.83 -20.37 -9.94
CA SER A 516 85.27 -20.61 -9.82
C SER A 516 86.05 -19.94 -10.94
N MET A 517 87.03 -19.12 -10.56
CA MET A 517 87.91 -18.35 -11.44
C MET A 517 89.36 -18.43 -10.96
N ARG A 518 90.30 -17.77 -11.64
CA ARG A 518 91.71 -17.67 -11.23
C ARG A 518 92.29 -16.31 -11.63
N TYR A 519 93.08 -15.69 -10.74
CA TYR A 519 94.01 -14.63 -11.12
C TYR A 519 95.39 -15.24 -11.43
N TYR A 520 96.11 -14.70 -12.40
CA TYR A 520 97.43 -15.17 -12.80
C TYR A 520 98.24 -14.08 -13.49
N CYS A 521 99.55 -14.28 -13.62
CA CYS A 521 100.41 -13.38 -14.41
C CYS A 521 100.35 -13.77 -15.88
N SER A 522 100.00 -12.82 -16.74
CA SER A 522 99.94 -13.06 -18.19
C SER A 522 101.28 -13.52 -18.79
N VAL A 523 102.40 -13.14 -18.18
CA VAL A 523 103.77 -13.49 -18.63
C VAL A 523 104.28 -14.80 -18.02
N HIS A 524 103.97 -15.07 -16.75
CA HIS A 524 104.56 -16.17 -15.97
C HIS A 524 103.59 -17.33 -15.70
N GLY A 525 102.35 -17.23 -16.19
CA GLY A 525 101.36 -18.31 -16.15
C GLY A 525 100.75 -18.55 -14.76
N ASN A 526 100.08 -19.70 -14.63
CA ASN A 526 99.20 -20.01 -13.49
C ASN A 526 99.92 -20.10 -12.15
N SER A 527 101.21 -20.43 -12.16
CA SER A 527 102.02 -20.55 -10.94
C SER A 527 102.20 -19.21 -10.23
N MET A 528 102.08 -18.11 -10.97
CA MET A 528 102.11 -16.74 -10.45
C MET A 528 100.68 -16.22 -10.21
N GLY A 529 99.91 -16.95 -9.41
CA GLY A 529 98.53 -16.60 -9.07
C GLY A 529 97.80 -17.76 -8.39
N ASN A 530 96.49 -17.61 -8.13
CA ASN A 530 95.71 -18.66 -7.47
C ASN A 530 94.20 -18.57 -7.78
N THR A 531 93.43 -19.54 -7.30
CA THR A 531 91.98 -19.64 -7.49
C THR A 531 91.21 -18.53 -6.79
N ILE A 532 90.09 -18.17 -7.40
CA ILE A 532 89.08 -17.25 -6.90
C ILE A 532 87.78 -18.05 -6.75
N THR A 533 87.15 -18.01 -5.59
CA THR A 533 85.79 -18.50 -5.36
C THR A 533 84.81 -17.35 -5.47
N VAL A 534 83.83 -17.43 -6.38
CA VAL A 534 82.83 -16.38 -6.57
C VAL A 534 81.50 -16.77 -5.93
N LYS A 535 80.98 -15.91 -5.05
CA LYS A 535 79.71 -16.06 -4.32
C LYS A 535 78.73 -14.93 -4.70
N ASP A 536 77.47 -15.04 -4.32
CA ASP A 536 76.50 -13.94 -4.49
C ASP A 536 76.62 -12.93 -3.34
N SER A 537 76.53 -11.63 -3.65
CA SER A 537 76.58 -10.57 -2.63
C SER A 537 75.36 -10.61 -1.71
N ASN A 538 75.58 -10.40 -0.40
CA ASN A 538 74.50 -10.29 0.60
C ASN A 538 73.48 -9.19 0.25
N VAL A 539 73.90 -8.17 -0.48
CA VAL A 539 73.02 -7.08 -0.95
C VAL A 539 71.96 -7.60 -1.94
N SER A 540 72.35 -8.54 -2.81
CA SER A 540 71.41 -9.18 -3.76
C SER A 540 70.36 -10.02 -3.01
N LEU A 541 70.78 -10.73 -1.96
CA LEU A 541 69.88 -11.53 -1.11
C LEU A 541 68.89 -10.64 -0.32
N VAL A 542 69.38 -9.52 0.21
CA VAL A 542 68.54 -8.53 0.92
C VAL A 542 67.54 -7.87 -0.01
N ALA A 543 67.94 -7.50 -1.24
CA ALA A 543 67.03 -6.95 -2.25
C ALA A 543 65.88 -7.93 -2.59
N GLY A 544 66.18 -9.22 -2.73
CA GLY A 544 65.15 -10.26 -2.88
C GLY A 544 64.22 -10.38 -1.68
N SER A 545 64.76 -10.27 -0.47
CA SER A 545 63.95 -10.29 0.77
C SER A 545 63.03 -9.07 0.89
N ILE A 546 63.49 -7.88 0.49
CA ILE A 546 62.68 -6.65 0.45
C ILE A 546 61.53 -6.79 -0.57
N ALA A 547 61.78 -7.39 -1.74
CA ALA A 547 60.73 -7.66 -2.71
C ALA A 547 59.62 -8.57 -2.13
N ASN A 548 59.99 -9.62 -1.38
CA ASN A 548 59.04 -10.50 -0.68
C ASN A 548 58.26 -9.78 0.43
N VAL A 549 58.92 -8.89 1.19
CA VAL A 549 58.26 -8.06 2.21
C VAL A 549 57.26 -7.10 1.57
N ASN A 550 57.60 -6.49 0.44
CA ASN A 550 56.68 -5.62 -0.31
C ASN A 550 55.45 -6.38 -0.83
N LEU A 551 55.62 -7.61 -1.35
CA LEU A 551 54.51 -8.48 -1.72
C LEU A 551 53.61 -8.83 -0.53
N THR A 552 54.22 -9.08 0.64
CA THR A 552 53.50 -9.32 1.89
C THR A 552 52.71 -8.09 2.33
N GLY A 553 53.30 -6.90 2.24
CA GLY A 553 52.62 -5.62 2.50
C GLY A 553 51.42 -5.39 1.58
N GLY A 554 51.54 -5.71 0.29
CA GLY A 554 50.41 -5.69 -0.65
C GLY A 554 49.30 -6.68 -0.27
N SER A 555 49.66 -7.88 0.15
CA SER A 555 48.69 -8.88 0.64
C SER A 555 47.96 -8.41 1.90
N ILE A 556 48.65 -7.73 2.83
CA ILE A 556 48.05 -7.13 4.03
C ILE A 556 47.07 -6.01 3.66
N ALA A 557 47.33 -5.21 2.62
CA ALA A 557 46.37 -4.20 2.14
C ALA A 557 45.06 -4.84 1.66
N ASN A 558 45.14 -5.98 0.97
CA ASN A 558 43.96 -6.75 0.57
C ASN A 558 43.22 -7.33 1.78
N VAL A 559 43.94 -7.87 2.77
CA VAL A 559 43.33 -8.37 4.02
C VAL A 559 42.66 -7.24 4.81
N ASN A 560 43.26 -6.05 4.87
CA ASN A 560 42.66 -4.89 5.52
C ASN A 560 41.40 -4.40 4.78
N THR A 561 41.33 -4.58 3.46
CA THR A 561 40.10 -4.33 2.69
C THR A 561 38.98 -5.30 3.11
N VAL A 562 39.31 -6.58 3.34
CA VAL A 562 38.37 -7.58 3.89
C VAL A 562 37.96 -7.22 5.33
N ALA A 563 38.89 -6.75 6.16
CA ALA A 563 38.58 -6.27 7.50
C ALA A 563 37.65 -5.03 7.47
N GLY A 564 37.80 -4.15 6.48
CA GLY A 564 36.94 -2.99 6.27
C GLY A 564 35.48 -3.34 6.01
N ILE A 565 35.19 -4.53 5.47
CA ILE A 565 33.80 -5.01 5.26
C ILE A 565 33.27 -5.87 6.41
N GLN A 566 34.06 -6.13 7.46
CA GLN A 566 33.64 -6.95 8.61
C GLN A 566 32.40 -6.40 9.30
N ALA A 567 32.28 -5.07 9.42
CA ALA A 567 31.10 -4.42 9.97
C ALA A 567 29.85 -4.75 9.12
N ASN A 568 29.96 -4.67 7.79
CA ASN A 568 28.87 -5.01 6.88
C ASN A 568 28.47 -6.48 6.98
N VAL A 569 29.45 -7.40 7.07
CA VAL A 569 29.20 -8.84 7.25
C VAL A 569 28.48 -9.11 8.57
N ASN A 570 28.89 -8.46 9.66
CA ASN A 570 28.22 -8.57 10.97
C ASN A 570 26.81 -7.98 10.94
N THR A 571 26.59 -6.86 10.23
CA THR A 571 25.25 -6.30 10.03
C THR A 571 24.35 -7.27 9.27
N VAL A 572 24.84 -7.88 8.18
CA VAL A 572 24.09 -8.89 7.41
C VAL A 572 23.79 -10.13 8.26
N ALA A 573 24.75 -10.60 9.05
CA ALA A 573 24.55 -11.71 9.98
C ALA A 573 23.51 -11.38 11.06
N GLY A 574 23.54 -10.15 11.61
CA GLY A 574 22.62 -9.68 12.64
C GLY A 574 21.16 -9.58 12.17
N ILE A 575 20.90 -9.42 10.86
CA ILE A 575 19.54 -9.36 10.31
C ILE A 575 19.03 -10.71 9.78
N SER A 576 19.83 -11.79 9.81
CA SER A 576 19.41 -13.06 9.18
C SER A 576 18.17 -13.69 9.83
N SER A 577 18.03 -13.54 11.16
CA SER A 577 16.84 -13.96 11.90
C SER A 577 15.62 -13.12 11.52
N ASN A 578 15.80 -11.81 11.30
CA ASN A 578 14.74 -10.91 10.86
C ASN A 578 14.29 -11.26 9.44
N VAL A 579 15.21 -11.56 8.52
CA VAL A 579 14.91 -12.02 7.16
C VAL A 579 14.11 -13.33 7.21
N THR A 580 14.48 -14.27 8.06
CA THR A 580 13.75 -15.54 8.25
C THR A 580 12.36 -15.30 8.86
N THR A 581 12.23 -14.35 9.77
CA THR A 581 10.95 -13.95 10.39
C THR A 581 10.02 -13.35 9.34
N VAL A 582 10.53 -12.45 8.50
CA VAL A 582 9.77 -11.86 7.38
C VAL A 582 9.36 -12.93 6.36
N ALA A 583 10.27 -13.84 6.00
CA ALA A 583 9.96 -14.95 5.11
C ALA A 583 8.84 -15.84 5.68
N SER A 584 8.83 -16.10 6.99
CA SER A 584 7.77 -16.86 7.67
C SER A 584 6.44 -16.09 7.69
N ALA A 585 6.47 -14.76 7.81
CA ALA A 585 5.28 -13.91 7.77
C ALA A 585 4.70 -13.72 6.35
N ASN A 586 5.40 -14.15 5.30
CA ASN A 586 5.03 -13.90 3.90
C ASN A 586 3.62 -14.40 3.54
N SER A 587 3.16 -15.50 4.16
CA SER A 587 1.79 -16.01 3.99
C SER A 587 0.75 -15.04 4.56
N ASN A 588 1.01 -14.48 5.75
CA ASN A 588 0.13 -13.49 6.38
C ASN A 588 0.12 -12.18 5.58
N ILE A 589 1.29 -11.72 5.11
CA ILE A 589 1.41 -10.52 4.27
C ILE A 589 0.64 -10.70 2.96
N SER A 590 0.76 -11.85 2.32
CA SER A 590 0.01 -12.18 1.09
C SER A 590 -1.50 -12.23 1.33
N SER A 591 -1.93 -12.75 2.49
CA SER A 591 -3.34 -12.80 2.88
C SER A 591 -3.91 -11.41 3.18
N VAL A 592 -3.12 -10.51 3.77
CA VAL A 592 -3.52 -9.10 3.95
C VAL A 592 -3.57 -8.39 2.59
N ALA A 593 -2.58 -8.62 1.72
CA ALA A 593 -2.51 -8.03 0.39
C ALA A 593 -3.70 -8.45 -0.49
N SER A 594 -4.12 -9.72 -0.46
CA SER A 594 -5.30 -10.18 -1.21
C SER A 594 -6.61 -9.58 -0.68
N ASN A 595 -6.69 -9.30 0.62
CA ASN A 595 -7.86 -8.71 1.27
C ASN A 595 -7.88 -7.18 1.28
N ILE A 596 -6.84 -6.49 0.78
CA ILE A 596 -6.73 -5.03 0.89
C ILE A 596 -7.90 -4.30 0.22
N SER A 597 -8.46 -4.86 -0.86
CA SER A 597 -9.66 -4.32 -1.52
C SER A 597 -10.88 -4.36 -0.59
N ASN A 598 -11.05 -5.46 0.16
CA ASN A 598 -12.13 -5.59 1.15
C ASN A 598 -11.94 -4.59 2.30
N VAL A 599 -10.71 -4.46 2.81
CA VAL A 599 -10.37 -3.50 3.88
C VAL A 599 -10.65 -2.06 3.43
N ASN A 600 -10.23 -1.68 2.23
CA ASN A 600 -10.50 -0.36 1.67
C ASN A 600 -12.00 -0.12 1.44
N SER A 601 -12.75 -1.15 1.04
CA SER A 601 -14.20 -1.07 0.88
C SER A 601 -14.90 -0.81 2.22
N VAL A 602 -14.48 -1.49 3.29
CA VAL A 602 -14.96 -1.23 4.65
C VAL A 602 -14.54 0.17 5.12
N GLY A 603 -13.30 0.58 4.84
CA GLY A 603 -12.80 1.92 5.14
C GLY A 603 -13.62 3.03 4.45
N GLY A 604 -13.99 2.85 3.18
CA GLY A 604 -14.86 3.77 2.46
C GLY A 604 -16.30 3.82 2.99
N ALA A 605 -16.78 2.71 3.57
CA ALA A 605 -18.11 2.61 4.17
C ALA A 605 -18.16 2.97 5.65
N ILE A 606 -17.05 3.40 6.28
CA ILE A 606 -16.96 3.55 7.73
C ILE A 606 -17.97 4.56 8.30
N SER A 607 -18.31 5.61 7.56
CA SER A 607 -19.37 6.56 7.93
C SER A 607 -20.75 5.89 7.99
N SER A 608 -21.05 5.01 7.03
CA SER A 608 -22.29 4.22 7.02
C SER A 608 -22.30 3.19 8.15
N VAL A 609 -21.18 2.52 8.41
CA VAL A 609 -21.03 1.58 9.53
C VAL A 609 -21.25 2.29 10.87
N ASN A 610 -20.65 3.46 11.07
CA ASN A 610 -20.83 4.28 12.26
C ASN A 610 -22.28 4.79 12.39
N THR A 611 -22.93 5.09 11.27
CA THR A 611 -24.36 5.46 11.27
C THR A 611 -25.23 4.29 11.72
N VAL A 612 -24.97 3.08 11.24
CA VAL A 612 -25.67 1.87 11.71
C VAL A 612 -25.36 1.60 13.18
N ALA A 613 -24.10 1.72 13.60
CA ALA A 613 -23.69 1.55 14.99
C ALA A 613 -24.36 2.54 15.94
N ALA A 614 -24.49 3.81 15.54
CA ALA A 614 -25.21 4.84 16.31
C ALA A 614 -26.71 4.54 16.39
N ASN A 615 -27.29 4.00 15.31
CA ASN A 615 -28.71 3.67 15.24
C ASN A 615 -29.05 2.28 15.82
N ILE A 616 -28.07 1.45 16.19
CA ILE A 616 -28.29 0.05 16.61
C ILE A 616 -29.24 -0.05 17.81
N SER A 617 -29.17 0.91 18.75
CA SER A 617 -30.10 0.98 19.88
C SER A 617 -31.53 1.26 19.44
N GLY A 618 -31.71 2.17 18.47
CA GLY A 618 -33.01 2.46 17.88
C GLY A 618 -33.57 1.27 17.07
N VAL A 619 -32.72 0.57 16.32
CA VAL A 619 -33.09 -0.63 15.54
C VAL A 619 -33.48 -1.77 16.47
N ASN A 620 -32.70 -2.05 17.51
CA ASN A 620 -33.04 -3.06 18.51
C ASN A 620 -34.34 -2.71 19.23
N SER A 621 -34.50 -1.44 19.63
CA SER A 621 -35.73 -0.97 20.28
C SER A 621 -36.95 -1.02 19.37
N PHE A 622 -36.79 -0.89 18.05
CA PHE A 622 -37.85 -1.13 17.07
C PHE A 622 -38.14 -2.63 16.94
N GLY A 623 -37.13 -3.49 16.90
CA GLY A 623 -37.29 -4.95 16.84
C GLY A 623 -37.95 -5.56 18.08
N GLU A 624 -37.73 -4.99 19.26
CA GLU A 624 -38.42 -5.39 20.49
C GLU A 624 -39.90 -4.98 20.48
N ARG A 625 -40.20 -3.79 19.92
CA ARG A 625 -41.55 -3.21 19.92
C ARG A 625 -42.40 -3.53 18.69
N TYR A 626 -41.81 -3.90 17.56
CA TYR A 626 -42.52 -4.26 16.33
C TYR A 626 -42.11 -5.67 15.88
N ARG A 627 -43.04 -6.60 15.96
CA ARG A 627 -42.83 -8.02 15.63
C ARG A 627 -43.68 -8.43 14.43
N VAL A 628 -43.17 -9.31 13.58
CA VAL A 628 -43.93 -9.91 12.46
C VAL A 628 -43.89 -11.41 12.64
N GLN A 629 -45.03 -12.04 12.94
CA GLN A 629 -45.10 -13.47 13.19
C GLN A 629 -46.53 -13.99 13.03
N SER A 630 -46.69 -15.31 12.98
CA SER A 630 -48.01 -15.96 12.99
C SER A 630 -48.58 -15.94 14.42
N GLY A 631 -49.70 -15.27 14.63
CA GLY A 631 -50.30 -15.06 15.96
C GLY A 631 -49.69 -13.88 16.73
N VAL A 632 -50.07 -13.76 18.00
CA VAL A 632 -49.53 -12.73 18.91
C VAL A 632 -48.52 -13.34 19.89
N PRO A 633 -47.48 -12.60 20.29
CA PRO A 633 -46.49 -13.10 21.25
C PRO A 633 -47.11 -13.29 22.64
N SER A 634 -46.72 -14.37 23.32
CA SER A 634 -47.26 -14.75 24.65
C SER A 634 -46.52 -14.13 25.84
N SER A 635 -45.36 -13.50 25.61
CA SER A 635 -44.51 -12.90 26.63
C SER A 635 -43.68 -11.75 26.03
N ASN A 636 -43.04 -10.96 26.91
CA ASN A 636 -42.28 -9.76 26.52
C ASN A 636 -43.14 -8.78 25.72
N ASN A 637 -44.26 -8.37 26.32
CA ASN A 637 -45.22 -7.48 25.71
C ASN A 637 -45.36 -6.25 26.59
N ASP A 638 -44.85 -5.13 26.12
CA ASP A 638 -45.02 -3.84 26.75
C ASP A 638 -46.20 -3.09 26.12
N VAL A 639 -46.84 -2.22 26.89
CA VAL A 639 -47.94 -1.40 26.37
C VAL A 639 -47.44 -0.55 25.20
N GLY A 640 -48.09 -0.67 24.05
CA GLY A 640 -47.71 -0.01 22.80
C GLY A 640 -46.92 -0.90 21.84
N ASP A 641 -46.54 -2.12 22.24
CA ASP A 641 -45.95 -3.08 21.32
C ASP A 641 -46.88 -3.39 20.16
N LEU A 642 -46.33 -3.42 18.96
CA LEU A 642 -47.01 -3.73 17.73
C LEU A 642 -46.62 -5.13 17.25
N VAL A 643 -47.60 -5.88 16.76
CA VAL A 643 -47.35 -7.12 16.03
C VAL A 643 -48.17 -7.14 14.75
N PHE A 644 -47.51 -7.38 13.62
CA PHE A 644 -48.22 -7.81 12.42
C PHE A 644 -48.42 -9.33 12.52
N ASP A 645 -49.64 -9.72 12.88
CA ASP A 645 -50.06 -11.11 12.97
C ASP A 645 -50.29 -11.64 11.56
N THR A 646 -49.35 -12.43 11.05
CA THR A 646 -49.40 -12.95 9.68
C THR A 646 -50.46 -14.04 9.50
N ALA A 647 -50.97 -14.65 10.58
CA ALA A 647 -52.08 -15.60 10.50
C ALA A 647 -53.42 -14.88 10.37
N ALA A 648 -53.59 -13.77 11.09
CA ALA A 648 -54.78 -12.93 11.00
C ALA A 648 -54.70 -11.87 9.87
N ASN A 649 -53.51 -11.66 9.29
CA ASN A 649 -53.20 -10.60 8.33
C ASN A 649 -53.58 -9.19 8.84
N THR A 650 -53.34 -8.93 10.14
CA THR A 650 -53.76 -7.70 10.82
C THR A 650 -52.65 -7.16 11.72
N LEU A 651 -52.51 -5.84 11.76
CA LEU A 651 -51.68 -5.17 12.76
C LEU A 651 -52.42 -5.11 14.09
N LYS A 652 -51.77 -5.57 15.15
CA LYS A 652 -52.26 -5.53 16.53
C LYS A 652 -51.33 -4.68 17.40
N VAL A 653 -51.89 -4.05 18.42
CA VAL A 653 -51.19 -3.27 19.45
C VAL A 653 -51.48 -3.86 20.82
N PHE A 654 -50.46 -3.98 21.66
CA PHE A 654 -50.59 -4.46 23.03
C PHE A 654 -51.09 -3.32 23.93
N GLY A 655 -52.32 -3.45 24.43
CA GLY A 655 -52.90 -2.56 25.43
C GLY A 655 -52.81 -3.11 26.85
N SER A 656 -53.53 -2.48 27.77
CA SER A 656 -53.62 -2.90 29.17
C SER A 656 -54.29 -4.27 29.37
N SER A 657 -55.02 -4.77 28.38
CA SER A 657 -55.75 -6.04 28.41
C SER A 657 -55.22 -7.09 27.43
N GLY A 658 -54.06 -6.87 26.79
CA GLY A 658 -53.47 -7.78 25.81
C GLY A 658 -53.36 -7.19 24.40
N PHE A 659 -53.13 -8.02 23.39
CA PHE A 659 -53.11 -7.57 21.99
C PHE A 659 -54.52 -7.33 21.45
N GLN A 660 -54.81 -6.11 21.02
CA GLN A 660 -56.01 -5.76 20.27
C GLN A 660 -55.64 -5.30 18.85
N ASN A 661 -56.60 -5.24 17.93
CA ASN A 661 -56.34 -4.68 16.60
C ASN A 661 -55.92 -3.21 16.72
N ALA A 662 -54.92 -2.79 15.95
CA ALA A 662 -54.42 -1.40 15.97
C ALA A 662 -55.39 -0.39 15.32
N GLY A 663 -56.53 -0.86 14.79
CA GLY A 663 -57.68 -0.06 14.32
C GLY A 663 -59.01 -0.66 14.79
N SER A 664 -60.11 0.11 14.73
CA SER A 664 -61.46 -0.39 15.10
C SER A 664 -61.82 -1.63 14.26
N SER A 665 -62.24 -2.71 14.92
CA SER A 665 -62.69 -3.95 14.29
C SER A 665 -64.08 -3.84 13.63
N VAL A 666 -64.79 -2.72 13.81
CA VAL A 666 -66.08 -2.44 13.15
C VAL A 666 -65.97 -1.10 12.41
N ASN A 667 -65.32 -1.17 11.25
CA ASN A 667 -65.03 -0.06 10.36
C ASN A 667 -66.33 0.56 9.80
N GLY A 668 -66.75 1.72 10.32
CA GLY A 668 -67.54 2.74 9.61
C GLY A 668 -68.82 2.34 8.86
N THR A 669 -69.36 1.13 9.05
CA THR A 669 -70.52 0.57 8.36
C THR A 669 -71.32 -0.32 9.31
N SER A 670 -72.64 -0.37 9.14
CA SER A 670 -73.54 -1.22 9.93
C SER A 670 -73.41 -2.69 9.52
N ALA A 671 -73.33 -3.61 10.49
CA ALA A 671 -73.37 -5.05 10.25
C ALA A 671 -74.74 -5.61 10.65
N ARG A 672 -75.34 -6.47 9.81
CA ARG A 672 -76.63 -7.13 10.10
C ARG A 672 -76.40 -8.61 10.41
N PHE A 673 -77.04 -9.10 11.46
CA PHE A 673 -77.04 -10.50 11.89
C PHE A 673 -78.47 -10.99 12.01
N THR A 674 -78.81 -12.10 11.38
CA THR A 674 -80.18 -12.64 11.37
C THR A 674 -80.21 -14.00 12.04
N TYR A 675 -80.96 -14.18 13.11
CA TYR A 675 -81.16 -15.45 13.80
C TYR A 675 -82.55 -16.00 13.55
N ASN A 676 -82.63 -17.23 13.02
CA ASN A 676 -83.88 -17.99 12.95
C ASN A 676 -83.99 -18.83 14.23
N ILE A 677 -84.96 -18.52 15.07
CA ILE A 677 -85.05 -19.08 16.42
C ILE A 677 -85.71 -20.47 16.38
N SER A 678 -85.04 -21.44 16.99
CA SER A 678 -85.59 -22.76 17.31
C SER A 678 -85.76 -22.91 18.82
N GLY A 679 -86.87 -23.49 19.27
CA GLY A 679 -87.20 -23.60 20.70
C GLY A 679 -87.61 -22.26 21.31
N THR A 680 -87.34 -22.06 22.61
CA THR A 680 -87.75 -20.84 23.33
C THR A 680 -86.61 -20.18 24.12
N PRO A 681 -85.52 -19.75 23.46
CA PRO A 681 -84.39 -19.12 24.14
C PRO A 681 -84.73 -17.70 24.63
N THR A 682 -84.03 -17.25 25.67
CA THR A 682 -84.11 -15.86 26.17
C THR A 682 -82.92 -15.00 25.72
N SER A 683 -82.05 -15.50 24.84
CA SER A 683 -80.94 -14.73 24.26
C SER A 683 -80.51 -15.28 22.91
N VAL A 684 -79.84 -14.44 22.12
CA VAL A 684 -79.13 -14.81 20.90
C VAL A 684 -77.67 -14.39 21.01
N THR A 685 -76.78 -15.28 20.58
CA THR A 685 -75.32 -15.10 20.57
C THR A 685 -74.71 -16.06 19.54
N GLY A 686 -73.42 -15.92 19.26
CA GLY A 686 -72.69 -16.82 18.35
C GLY A 686 -73.01 -16.56 16.88
N SER A 687 -72.92 -17.58 16.03
CA SER A 687 -73.16 -17.44 14.58
C SER A 687 -74.65 -17.26 14.26
N ASP A 688 -74.96 -16.31 13.39
CA ASP A 688 -76.28 -16.07 12.83
C ASP A 688 -76.63 -17.12 11.75
N ALA A 689 -77.83 -17.02 11.17
CA ALA A 689 -78.32 -17.91 10.12
C ALA A 689 -77.50 -17.84 8.81
N ASN A 690 -76.67 -16.81 8.63
CA ASN A 690 -75.77 -16.64 7.49
C ASN A 690 -74.32 -17.05 7.82
N GLY A 691 -74.06 -17.54 9.04
CA GLY A 691 -72.73 -17.93 9.50
C GLY A 691 -71.87 -16.78 10.04
N ASN A 692 -72.40 -15.56 10.16
CA ASN A 692 -71.70 -14.42 10.74
C ASN A 692 -71.82 -14.44 12.27
N THR A 693 -70.72 -14.34 13.01
CA THR A 693 -70.74 -14.27 14.48
C THR A 693 -71.14 -12.87 14.95
N LEU A 694 -72.15 -12.78 15.82
CA LEU A 694 -72.62 -11.51 16.37
C LEU A 694 -71.52 -10.77 17.13
N ALA A 695 -71.25 -9.56 16.66
CA ALA A 695 -70.34 -8.60 17.27
C ALA A 695 -70.86 -7.18 17.06
N TYR A 696 -70.88 -6.38 18.12
CA TYR A 696 -71.32 -4.97 18.12
C TYR A 696 -70.68 -4.19 19.27
N ASP A 697 -70.62 -2.86 19.15
CA ASP A 697 -70.25 -2.01 20.28
C ASP A 697 -71.43 -1.93 21.28
N ALA A 698 -71.20 -2.22 22.56
CA ALA A 698 -72.26 -2.28 23.58
C ALA A 698 -73.12 -1.01 23.61
N GLY A 699 -74.44 -1.17 23.48
CA GLY A 699 -75.41 -0.07 23.42
C GLY A 699 -75.62 0.58 22.03
N PHE A 700 -74.81 0.23 21.02
CA PHE A 700 -74.89 0.79 19.66
C PHE A 700 -75.43 -0.25 18.66
N ILE A 701 -76.69 -0.61 18.84
CA ILE A 701 -77.33 -1.71 18.13
C ILE A 701 -78.85 -1.52 18.07
N ASP A 702 -79.44 -1.90 16.95
CA ASP A 702 -80.88 -2.07 16.83
C ASP A 702 -81.22 -3.57 16.75
N VAL A 703 -82.17 -4.01 17.56
CA VAL A 703 -82.66 -5.40 17.56
C VAL A 703 -84.11 -5.41 17.08
N TYR A 704 -84.46 -6.29 16.15
CA TYR A 704 -85.79 -6.47 15.61
C TYR A 704 -86.24 -7.91 15.84
N LEU A 705 -87.42 -8.12 16.41
CA LEU A 705 -88.06 -9.42 16.53
C LEU A 705 -89.24 -9.47 15.56
N ASN A 706 -89.20 -10.37 14.58
CA ASN A 706 -90.20 -10.49 13.49
C ASN A 706 -90.48 -9.14 12.78
N GLY A 707 -89.44 -8.32 12.63
CA GLY A 707 -89.53 -6.98 12.04
C GLY A 707 -89.93 -5.86 13.02
N VAL A 708 -90.28 -6.16 14.26
CA VAL A 708 -90.61 -5.17 15.29
C VAL A 708 -89.36 -4.79 16.08
N LYS A 709 -88.98 -3.51 16.05
CA LYS A 709 -87.84 -2.99 16.82
C LYS A 709 -88.07 -3.15 18.33
N GLN A 710 -87.11 -3.74 19.00
CA GLN A 710 -87.08 -3.97 20.44
C GLN A 710 -86.40 -2.81 21.16
N VAL A 711 -86.93 -2.41 22.31
CA VAL A 711 -86.37 -1.34 23.12
C VAL A 711 -85.29 -1.90 24.05
N ASN A 712 -84.05 -1.41 23.91
CA ASN A 712 -82.96 -1.77 24.81
C ASN A 712 -83.21 -1.21 26.23
N GLY A 713 -83.04 -2.06 27.26
CA GLY A 713 -83.39 -1.79 28.64
C GLY A 713 -84.85 -2.08 29.01
N THR A 714 -85.70 -2.47 28.06
CA THR A 714 -87.10 -2.85 28.32
C THR A 714 -87.44 -4.21 27.71
N ASP A 715 -87.34 -4.34 26.39
CA ASP A 715 -87.66 -5.58 25.67
C ASP A 715 -86.42 -6.47 25.50
N VAL A 716 -85.25 -5.85 25.40
CA VAL A 716 -83.94 -6.52 25.31
C VAL A 716 -82.91 -5.85 26.22
N THR A 717 -81.92 -6.61 26.69
CA THR A 717 -80.74 -6.13 27.41
C THR A 717 -79.51 -6.43 26.58
N VAL A 718 -78.73 -5.39 26.27
CA VAL A 718 -77.63 -5.47 25.30
C VAL A 718 -76.35 -4.84 25.85
N THR A 719 -75.57 -5.61 26.62
CA THR A 719 -74.41 -5.12 27.41
C THR A 719 -73.06 -5.76 27.09
N SER A 720 -73.00 -6.93 26.44
CA SER A 720 -71.76 -7.72 26.30
C SER A 720 -70.98 -7.52 25.00
N GLY A 721 -71.58 -6.90 23.98
CA GLY A 721 -70.98 -6.75 22.64
C GLY A 721 -71.10 -7.97 21.72
N ASP A 722 -71.62 -9.09 22.24
CA ASP A 722 -71.74 -10.38 21.52
C ASP A 722 -73.03 -11.17 21.85
N THR A 723 -73.89 -10.66 22.72
CA THR A 723 -75.09 -11.35 23.21
C THR A 723 -76.24 -10.38 23.45
N VAL A 724 -77.36 -10.61 22.78
CA VAL A 724 -78.62 -9.89 23.01
C VAL A 724 -79.53 -10.77 23.86
N THR A 725 -79.92 -10.30 25.04
CA THR A 725 -80.84 -11.01 25.94
C THR A 725 -82.22 -10.40 25.86
N PHE A 726 -83.27 -11.20 25.72
CA PHE A 726 -84.67 -10.74 25.64
C PHE A 726 -85.33 -10.82 27.02
N ALA A 727 -86.17 -9.83 27.33
CA ALA A 727 -86.93 -9.79 28.59
C ALA A 727 -88.02 -10.88 28.66
N SER A 728 -88.43 -11.40 27.51
CA SER A 728 -89.36 -12.53 27.36
C SER A 728 -88.70 -13.63 26.54
N ALA A 729 -89.08 -14.89 26.77
CA ALA A 729 -88.61 -15.99 25.93
C ALA A 729 -89.10 -15.82 24.49
N LEU A 730 -88.20 -16.01 23.53
CA LEU A 730 -88.53 -16.05 22.10
C LEU A 730 -89.36 -17.30 21.80
N ALA A 731 -90.09 -17.29 20.69
CA ALA A 731 -90.87 -18.43 20.22
C ALA A 731 -90.16 -19.17 19.07
N ASN A 732 -90.49 -20.45 18.92
CA ASN A 732 -89.98 -21.25 17.82
C ASN A 732 -90.53 -20.72 16.49
N GLY A 733 -89.64 -20.36 15.57
CA GLY A 733 -89.97 -19.74 14.29
C GLY A 733 -89.84 -18.21 14.27
N ASP A 734 -89.52 -17.58 15.39
CA ASP A 734 -89.19 -16.14 15.42
C ASP A 734 -87.93 -15.85 14.60
N VAL A 735 -87.88 -14.65 14.02
CA VAL A 735 -86.69 -14.10 13.36
C VAL A 735 -86.19 -12.91 14.15
N VAL A 736 -84.96 -13.00 14.65
CA VAL A 736 -84.27 -11.90 15.31
C VAL A 736 -83.26 -11.28 14.35
N ASP A 737 -83.55 -10.06 13.90
CA ASP A 737 -82.68 -9.28 13.03
C ASP A 737 -81.95 -8.23 13.87
N ILE A 738 -80.63 -8.26 13.86
CA ILE A 738 -79.78 -7.37 14.65
C ILE A 738 -78.95 -6.51 13.72
N VAL A 739 -78.93 -5.20 13.93
CA VAL A 739 -78.07 -4.27 13.21
C VAL A 739 -77.10 -3.62 14.21
N GLY A 740 -75.85 -4.07 14.21
CA GLY A 740 -74.78 -3.49 15.02
C GLY A 740 -74.13 -2.29 14.32
N PHE A 741 -73.84 -1.23 15.07
CA PHE A 741 -73.14 -0.05 14.60
C PHE A 741 -71.75 0.06 15.25
N GLY A 742 -70.73 0.37 14.45
CA GLY A 742 -69.42 0.75 14.97
C GLY A 742 -69.39 2.22 15.40
N THR A 743 -68.70 2.52 16.50
CA THR A 743 -68.47 3.90 16.94
C THR A 743 -67.30 4.55 16.19
N PHE A 744 -67.48 5.78 15.69
CA PHE A 744 -66.39 6.63 15.21
C PHE A 744 -66.57 8.08 15.68
N ASN A 745 -65.55 8.62 16.34
CA ASN A 745 -65.51 10.03 16.71
C ASN A 745 -64.90 10.84 15.56
N VAL A 746 -65.71 11.65 14.87
CA VAL A 746 -65.20 12.62 13.89
C VAL A 746 -64.68 13.84 14.64
N ALA A 747 -63.37 13.87 14.89
CA ALA A 747 -62.73 14.91 15.69
C ALA A 747 -62.89 16.33 15.11
N SER A 748 -63.20 16.48 13.82
CA SER A 748 -63.44 17.77 13.17
C SER A 748 -64.14 17.58 11.82
N ILE A 749 -65.25 18.29 11.58
CA ILE A 749 -65.85 18.43 10.24
C ILE A 749 -65.49 19.83 9.75
N ASN A 750 -64.67 19.91 8.70
CA ASN A 750 -64.48 21.16 7.99
C ASN A 750 -65.82 21.57 7.37
N ALA A 751 -66.33 22.75 7.72
CA ALA A 751 -67.64 23.25 7.28
C ALA A 751 -67.76 23.31 5.74
N SER A 752 -66.65 23.50 5.02
CA SER A 752 -66.63 23.50 3.54
C SER A 752 -66.98 22.14 2.91
N ASN A 753 -66.93 21.05 3.69
CA ASN A 753 -67.30 19.72 3.23
C ASN A 753 -68.80 19.40 3.45
N VAL A 754 -69.61 20.33 3.97
CA VAL A 754 -71.07 20.20 4.09
C VAL A 754 -71.72 20.84 2.86
N ASN A 755 -71.98 20.05 1.83
CA ASN A 755 -72.50 20.52 0.54
C ASN A 755 -74.05 20.53 0.44
N SER A 756 -74.74 19.97 1.43
CA SER A 756 -76.22 19.96 1.57
C SER A 756 -76.64 19.53 2.98
N GLY A 757 -77.88 19.84 3.38
CA GLY A 757 -78.47 19.44 4.68
C GLY A 757 -78.52 20.53 5.76
N THR A 758 -79.27 20.28 6.84
CA THR A 758 -79.44 21.20 7.98
C THR A 758 -78.47 20.87 9.13
N LEU A 759 -77.69 21.84 9.60
CA LEU A 759 -76.96 21.74 10.87
C LEU A 759 -77.86 22.21 12.03
N PRO A 760 -78.04 21.44 13.10
CA PRO A 760 -78.76 21.89 14.28
C PRO A 760 -78.08 23.11 14.91
N ASN A 761 -78.87 24.12 15.32
CA ASN A 761 -78.34 25.36 15.91
C ASN A 761 -77.37 25.13 17.08
N ALA A 762 -77.53 24.05 17.85
CA ALA A 762 -76.63 23.70 18.96
C ALA A 762 -75.18 23.43 18.53
N ARG A 763 -74.93 23.12 17.24
CA ARG A 763 -73.59 22.91 16.68
C ARG A 763 -72.98 24.16 16.05
N LEU A 764 -73.71 25.27 16.06
CA LEU A 764 -73.25 26.60 15.63
C LEU A 764 -73.11 27.48 16.89
N SER A 765 -71.99 27.36 17.60
CA SER A 765 -71.76 28.07 18.86
C SER A 765 -71.71 29.60 18.72
N SER A 766 -71.43 30.10 17.52
CA SER A 766 -71.62 31.49 17.13
C SER A 766 -71.75 31.59 15.61
N VAL A 767 -72.62 32.48 15.13
CA VAL A 767 -72.64 32.92 13.73
C VAL A 767 -72.04 34.32 13.70
N PRO A 768 -70.76 34.50 13.30
CA PRO A 768 -70.15 35.81 13.26
C PRO A 768 -70.85 36.71 12.23
N ASN A 769 -70.96 38.02 12.49
CA ASN A 769 -71.66 38.96 11.60
C ASN A 769 -71.15 38.93 10.14
N SER A 770 -69.89 38.56 9.90
CA SER A 770 -69.33 38.40 8.56
C SER A 770 -69.98 37.28 7.74
N ALA A 771 -70.62 36.31 8.39
CA ALA A 771 -71.37 35.23 7.76
C ALA A 771 -72.83 35.61 7.43
N LEU A 772 -73.31 36.76 7.91
CA LEU A 772 -74.63 37.31 7.59
C LEU A 772 -74.53 38.22 6.35
N ALA A 773 -74.25 37.61 5.21
CA ALA A 773 -73.96 38.33 3.96
C ALA A 773 -75.17 39.05 3.32
N ASN A 774 -76.36 39.01 3.94
CA ASN A 774 -77.46 39.90 3.59
C ASN A 774 -77.94 40.65 4.84
N SER A 775 -78.23 41.95 4.69
CA SER A 775 -78.49 42.87 5.80
C SER A 775 -79.87 42.70 6.44
N SER A 776 -80.46 41.50 6.43
CA SER A 776 -81.79 41.26 7.00
C SER A 776 -81.94 39.88 7.64
N ILE A 777 -82.30 39.87 8.92
CA ILE A 777 -82.88 38.69 9.59
C ILE A 777 -84.40 38.80 9.42
N THR A 778 -85.02 37.88 8.69
CA THR A 778 -86.49 37.79 8.59
C THR A 778 -87.01 36.81 9.64
N ILE A 779 -87.85 37.28 10.57
CA ILE A 779 -88.48 36.43 11.60
C ILE A 779 -89.94 36.23 11.22
N ASN A 780 -90.29 35.05 10.68
CA ASN A 780 -91.65 34.73 10.25
C ASN A 780 -92.48 34.16 11.43
N GLY A 781 -92.85 35.02 12.37
CA GLY A 781 -93.77 34.70 13.47
C GLY A 781 -94.41 35.96 14.07
N SER A 782 -95.65 35.89 14.52
CA SER A 782 -96.42 37.02 15.05
C SER A 782 -96.01 37.47 16.47
N ALA A 783 -95.03 36.80 17.09
CA ALA A 783 -94.43 37.19 18.36
C ALA A 783 -92.95 36.79 18.39
N VAL A 784 -92.08 37.75 18.73
CA VAL A 784 -90.66 37.51 18.97
C VAL A 784 -90.38 37.80 20.44
N ALA A 785 -90.18 36.75 21.23
CA ALA A 785 -89.78 36.88 22.63
C ALA A 785 -88.27 37.14 22.71
N LEU A 786 -87.86 38.37 22.42
CA LEU A 786 -86.47 38.82 22.63
C LEU A 786 -86.34 39.19 24.11
N GLY A 787 -85.96 38.21 24.94
CA GLY A 787 -85.67 38.44 26.34
C GLY A 787 -84.53 39.45 26.48
N GLY A 788 -84.84 40.65 27.00
CA GLY A 788 -83.87 41.67 27.40
C GLY A 788 -83.72 42.85 26.42
N SER A 789 -84.35 43.98 26.78
CA SER A 789 -84.09 45.37 26.33
C SER A 789 -83.96 45.64 24.82
N VAL A 790 -85.09 45.95 24.18
CA VAL A 790 -85.13 46.79 22.96
C VAL A 790 -86.16 47.90 23.18
N THR A 791 -85.73 49.17 23.11
CA THR A 791 -86.61 50.34 23.23
C THR A 791 -87.10 50.74 21.84
N VAL A 792 -88.42 50.80 21.63
CA VAL A 792 -89.03 51.36 20.40
C VAL A 792 -89.97 52.47 20.85
N GLU A 793 -89.68 53.72 20.50
CA GLU A 793 -90.37 54.94 20.94
C GLU A 793 -91.58 55.22 20.02
N GLN A 794 -92.84 55.09 20.50
CA GLN A 794 -94.06 55.15 19.66
C GLN A 794 -95.29 55.87 20.27
N ASP A 795 -95.15 56.84 21.20
CA ASP A 795 -96.33 57.39 21.91
C ASP A 795 -96.73 58.85 21.56
N PHE A 796 -97.05 59.16 20.29
CA PHE A 796 -97.70 60.45 19.93
C PHE A 796 -99.24 60.29 19.81
N THR A 797 -100.03 60.87 20.73
CA THR A 797 -101.49 60.62 20.82
C THR A 797 -102.35 61.89 20.63
N TRP A 798 -103.59 61.74 20.14
CA TRP A 798 -104.52 62.85 19.82
C TRP A 798 -105.78 62.89 20.71
N GLU A 799 -106.25 64.09 21.09
CA GLU A 799 -107.48 64.32 21.87
C GLU A 799 -108.36 65.45 21.29
N ILE A 800 -109.67 65.46 21.59
CA ILE A 800 -110.59 66.57 21.28
C ILE A 800 -110.85 67.40 22.55
N LYS A 801 -110.87 68.73 22.43
CA LYS A 801 -111.13 69.67 23.54
C LYS A 801 -112.20 70.69 23.16
N THR A 802 -113.23 70.80 24.01
CA THR A 802 -114.38 71.73 23.86
C THR A 802 -114.45 72.78 24.98
N SER A 803 -113.43 72.84 25.85
CA SER A 803 -113.27 73.81 26.94
C SER A 803 -111.79 74.08 27.20
N ALA A 804 -111.46 75.08 28.03
CA ALA A 804 -110.08 75.38 28.41
C ALA A 804 -109.34 74.17 29.01
N PHE A 805 -108.06 74.01 28.67
CA PHE A 805 -107.24 72.85 29.08
C PHE A 805 -105.74 73.18 29.16
N THR A 806 -104.96 72.31 29.81
CA THR A 806 -103.49 72.36 29.79
C THR A 806 -102.98 71.32 28.80
N ALA A 807 -102.16 71.73 27.85
CA ALA A 807 -101.54 70.85 26.87
C ALA A 807 -100.31 70.13 27.46
N ALA A 808 -100.11 68.87 27.08
CA ALA A 808 -98.93 68.06 27.39
C ALA A 808 -98.05 67.82 26.15
N ALA A 809 -96.74 67.64 26.35
CA ALA A 809 -95.77 67.33 25.30
C ALA A 809 -96.06 65.99 24.60
N SER A 810 -95.65 65.88 23.34
CA SER A 810 -95.85 64.73 22.45
C SER A 810 -97.32 64.37 22.20
N ARG A 811 -98.19 65.38 22.13
CA ARG A 811 -99.64 65.20 21.90
C ARG A 811 -100.22 66.17 20.88
N GLY A 812 -101.30 65.76 20.25
CA GLY A 812 -102.11 66.59 19.36
C GLY A 812 -103.51 66.86 19.92
N TYR A 813 -104.04 68.05 19.67
CA TYR A 813 -105.35 68.48 20.13
C TYR A 813 -106.21 69.01 18.98
N PHE A 814 -107.37 68.40 18.77
CA PHE A 814 -108.47 69.00 18.02
C PHE A 814 -109.24 69.92 18.96
N VAL A 815 -109.19 71.22 18.71
CA VAL A 815 -109.84 72.21 19.58
C VAL A 815 -111.11 72.70 18.89
N ASP A 816 -112.24 72.54 19.55
CA ASP A 816 -113.56 72.92 19.07
C ASP A 816 -114.06 74.15 19.85
N THR A 817 -113.93 75.33 19.26
CA THR A 817 -114.37 76.60 19.84
C THR A 817 -115.79 77.01 19.41
N SER A 818 -116.57 76.10 18.80
CA SER A 818 -117.90 76.43 18.25
C SER A 818 -118.86 77.07 19.25
N SER A 819 -118.75 76.74 20.55
CA SER A 819 -119.59 77.30 21.61
C SER A 819 -119.01 78.52 22.34
N ALA A 820 -117.68 78.66 22.42
CA ALA A 820 -116.99 79.75 23.10
C ALA A 820 -115.48 79.74 22.77
N ALA A 821 -114.80 80.88 22.96
CA ALA A 821 -113.34 80.94 22.89
C ALA A 821 -112.69 80.00 23.94
N ILE A 822 -111.63 79.30 23.55
CA ILE A 822 -110.93 78.31 24.40
C ILE A 822 -109.51 78.76 24.67
N THR A 823 -109.05 78.62 25.91
CA THR A 823 -107.64 78.79 26.27
C THR A 823 -106.95 77.44 26.43
N ALA A 824 -105.92 77.19 25.62
CA ALA A 824 -105.00 76.06 25.75
C ALA A 824 -103.71 76.51 26.42
N THR A 825 -103.50 76.11 27.67
CA THR A 825 -102.32 76.48 28.46
C THR A 825 -101.17 75.51 28.16
N LEU A 826 -100.03 76.02 27.66
CA LEU A 826 -98.85 75.20 27.40
C LEU A 826 -98.24 74.64 28.71
N PRO A 827 -97.42 73.57 28.66
CA PRO A 827 -96.73 73.07 29.85
C PRO A 827 -95.91 74.16 30.55
N SER A 828 -95.93 74.20 31.88
CA SER A 828 -95.08 75.10 32.69
C SER A 828 -93.62 74.64 32.78
N SER A 829 -93.34 73.41 32.35
CA SER A 829 -91.99 72.84 32.23
C SER A 829 -91.88 72.13 30.88
N ALA A 830 -91.10 72.70 29.96
CA ALA A 830 -90.87 72.14 28.63
C ALA A 830 -89.37 71.87 28.40
N ALA A 831 -89.05 70.77 27.71
CA ALA A 831 -87.69 70.37 27.32
C ALA A 831 -87.45 70.59 25.82
N LEU A 832 -86.18 70.75 25.42
CA LEU A 832 -85.80 70.92 24.01
C LEU A 832 -86.35 69.75 23.17
N GLY A 833 -87.18 70.06 22.18
CA GLY A 833 -87.77 69.06 21.28
C GLY A 833 -89.18 68.59 21.67
N ASP A 834 -89.72 69.01 22.80
CA ASP A 834 -91.13 68.75 23.13
C ASP A 834 -92.03 69.36 22.05
N THR A 835 -92.94 68.55 21.50
CA THR A 835 -93.83 68.96 20.41
C THR A 835 -95.30 68.87 20.82
N ILE A 836 -96.10 69.85 20.41
CA ILE A 836 -97.55 69.88 20.62
C ILE A 836 -98.23 70.33 19.33
N ARG A 837 -99.31 69.65 18.93
CA ARG A 837 -100.09 70.02 17.74
C ARG A 837 -101.49 70.50 18.12
N PHE A 838 -101.99 71.51 17.42
CA PHE A 838 -103.36 72.02 17.55
C PHE A 838 -104.02 72.08 16.18
N VAL A 839 -105.30 71.73 16.11
CA VAL A 839 -106.11 71.80 14.89
C VAL A 839 -107.49 72.37 15.25
N ASP A 840 -107.95 73.37 14.51
CA ASP A 840 -109.32 73.87 14.57
C ASP A 840 -110.28 72.77 14.07
N HIS A 841 -110.99 72.16 15.02
CA HIS A 841 -111.85 71.02 14.77
C HIS A 841 -113.10 71.40 13.96
N ALA A 842 -113.72 72.54 14.29
CA ALA A 842 -115.05 72.92 13.84
C ALA A 842 -115.07 74.10 12.85
N ALA A 843 -113.91 74.64 12.47
CA ALA A 843 -113.80 75.84 11.63
C ALA A 843 -114.35 77.08 12.36
N ALA A 844 -114.05 77.22 13.65
CA ALA A 844 -114.70 78.21 14.51
C ALA A 844 -113.72 79.21 15.16
N PHE A 845 -112.42 79.13 14.88
CA PHE A 845 -111.43 80.02 15.49
C PHE A 845 -111.63 81.50 15.12
N ASP A 846 -112.17 81.79 13.94
CA ASP A 846 -112.46 83.15 13.49
C ASP A 846 -113.63 83.81 14.25
N THR A 847 -114.57 83.00 14.72
CA THR A 847 -115.75 83.42 15.48
C THR A 847 -115.46 83.42 16.98
N ASN A 848 -114.83 82.35 17.46
CA ASN A 848 -114.43 82.13 18.83
C ASN A 848 -112.98 81.66 18.84
N ASN A 849 -112.05 82.54 19.19
CA ASN A 849 -110.62 82.25 19.05
C ASN A 849 -110.11 81.14 19.97
N LEU A 850 -109.04 80.48 19.53
CA LEU A 850 -108.17 79.74 20.44
C LEU A 850 -107.11 80.70 20.99
N THR A 851 -106.99 80.78 22.30
CA THR A 851 -105.85 81.43 22.95
C THR A 851 -104.89 80.37 23.47
N VAL A 852 -103.68 80.30 22.91
CA VAL A 852 -102.60 79.48 23.45
C VAL A 852 -101.91 80.28 24.55
N ALA A 853 -102.18 79.93 25.80
CA ALA A 853 -101.59 80.58 26.96
C ALA A 853 -100.17 80.06 27.21
N ARG A 854 -99.24 81.00 27.38
CA ARG A 854 -97.80 80.72 27.35
C ARG A 854 -97.25 80.01 28.58
N ASN A 855 -98.01 80.03 29.68
CA ASN A 855 -97.70 79.42 30.97
C ASN A 855 -96.25 79.64 31.44
N SER A 856 -95.84 80.91 31.51
CA SER A 856 -94.49 81.38 31.88
C SER A 856 -93.39 81.23 30.81
N HIS A 857 -93.49 80.29 29.88
CA HIS A 857 -92.60 80.25 28.71
C HIS A 857 -92.99 81.33 27.70
N LYS A 858 -92.08 81.66 26.78
CA LYS A 858 -92.38 82.56 25.65
C LYS A 858 -93.06 81.78 24.54
N ILE A 859 -93.80 82.46 23.67
CA ILE A 859 -94.25 81.89 22.39
C ILE A 859 -93.64 82.77 21.30
N GLN A 860 -92.87 82.18 20.39
CA GLN A 860 -92.17 82.88 19.31
C GLN A 860 -91.28 84.04 19.80
N GLY A 861 -90.63 83.87 20.96
CA GLY A 861 -89.80 84.88 21.61
C GLY A 861 -90.57 85.98 22.36
N ALA A 862 -91.90 86.01 22.26
CA ALA A 862 -92.76 87.02 22.90
C ALA A 862 -93.27 86.55 24.29
N ALA A 863 -93.39 87.49 25.22
CA ALA A 863 -93.93 87.27 26.57
C ALA A 863 -95.44 87.54 26.65
N SER A 864 -96.18 87.21 25.59
CA SER A 864 -97.63 87.33 25.47
C SER A 864 -98.24 86.00 25.03
N ASP A 865 -99.51 85.79 25.34
CA ASP A 865 -100.26 84.63 24.83
C ASP A 865 -100.50 84.77 23.32
N MET A 866 -100.68 83.63 22.63
CA MET A 866 -100.90 83.59 21.18
C MET A 866 -102.38 83.36 20.89
N THR A 867 -103.03 84.35 20.28
CA THR A 867 -104.41 84.20 19.79
C THR A 867 -104.40 83.69 18.35
N VAL A 868 -105.17 82.63 18.10
CA VAL A 868 -105.37 82.03 16.79
C VAL A 868 -106.83 82.24 16.39
N ALA A 869 -107.04 83.05 15.37
CA ALA A 869 -108.36 83.46 14.88
C ALA A 869 -108.57 83.12 13.38
N THR A 870 -107.80 82.16 12.87
CA THR A 870 -107.90 81.72 11.47
C THR A 870 -108.71 80.43 11.42
N GLU A 871 -109.79 80.44 10.65
CA GLU A 871 -110.63 79.27 10.39
C GLU A 871 -109.78 78.10 9.85
N ARG A 872 -110.00 76.88 10.37
CA ARG A 872 -109.30 75.64 9.98
C ARG A 872 -107.79 75.64 10.23
N ALA A 873 -107.26 76.52 11.06
CA ALA A 873 -105.84 76.53 11.40
C ALA A 873 -105.39 75.20 12.02
N GLY A 874 -104.35 74.59 11.46
CA GLY A 874 -103.63 73.45 12.02
C GLY A 874 -102.16 73.78 12.13
N PHE A 875 -101.58 73.68 13.32
CA PHE A 875 -100.20 74.07 13.56
C PHE A 875 -99.55 73.25 14.67
N ALA A 876 -98.22 73.21 14.67
CA ALA A 876 -97.44 72.61 15.74
C ALA A 876 -96.50 73.60 16.39
N LEU A 877 -96.32 73.45 17.69
CA LEU A 877 -95.32 74.15 18.48
C LEU A 877 -94.26 73.16 18.93
N VAL A 878 -92.99 73.57 18.84
CA VAL A 878 -91.85 72.86 19.42
C VAL A 878 -91.16 73.78 20.43
N TYR A 879 -90.82 73.25 21.60
CA TYR A 879 -90.04 74.00 22.57
C TYR A 879 -88.56 73.96 22.22
N VAL A 880 -87.93 75.14 22.16
CA VAL A 880 -86.51 75.27 21.80
C VAL A 880 -85.66 75.58 23.03
N ASN A 881 -85.94 76.69 23.73
CA ASN A 881 -85.22 77.12 24.93
C ASN A 881 -85.98 78.26 25.62
N ALA A 882 -85.51 78.73 26.78
CA ALA A 882 -86.17 79.81 27.52
C ALA A 882 -86.22 81.18 26.79
N ALA A 883 -85.30 81.42 25.85
CA ALA A 883 -85.21 82.70 25.15
C ALA A 883 -86.26 82.83 24.03
N GLN A 884 -86.46 81.77 23.25
CA GLN A 884 -87.46 81.68 22.18
C GLN A 884 -88.79 81.10 22.68
N GLY A 885 -88.75 80.23 23.68
CA GLY A 885 -89.88 79.47 24.17
C GLY A 885 -90.40 78.47 23.14
N TRP A 886 -91.72 78.42 22.97
CA TRP A 886 -92.41 77.59 22.00
C TRP A 886 -92.46 78.27 20.63
N VAL A 887 -91.98 77.59 19.59
CA VAL A 887 -91.84 78.12 18.22
C VAL A 887 -92.72 77.29 17.28
N LEU A 888 -93.36 77.94 16.29
CA LEU A 888 -94.10 77.23 15.24
C LEU A 888 -93.15 76.36 14.44
N MET A 889 -93.44 75.06 14.39
CA MET A 889 -92.70 74.09 13.59
C MET A 889 -93.24 74.00 12.16
N GLU A 890 -94.55 74.21 11.99
CA GLU A 890 -95.26 74.14 10.71
C GLU A 890 -96.42 75.16 10.74
N LYS A 891 -96.73 75.77 9.58
CA LYS A 891 -97.78 76.77 9.37
C LYS A 891 -98.88 76.23 8.47
#